data_AF-A0AA88IC00-F1
#
_entry.id   AF-A0AA88IC00-F1
#
_cell.length_a   1.000
_cell.length_b   1.000
_cell.length_c   1.000
_cell.angle_alpha   90.00
_cell.angle_beta   90.00
_cell.angle_gamma   90.00
#
_symmetry.space_group_name_H-M   'P 1'
#
loop_
_entity.id
_entity.type
_entity.pdbx_description
1 polymer ?
#
loop_
_entity_poly.entity_id
_entity_poly.type
_entity_poly.pdbx_seq_one_letter_code
_entity_poly.pdbx_strand_id
1 'polypeptide(L)'
;MKDFGKLLVIFSCVYRVSCLYLPGLAPVNYCKADNKENNCKSTVQLFVNRLTSGEHILPYYYSQFDFCTANNKVSPVENLGQLVFGERIQSSPYELKFLEDVTCSQVCTKEYHVSDKDSKRKLDFLLEGIKRNYQHHWIVDNMPVTWCYNTESNRQYCNSGFPIGCYINPKGRKSEGCYLGTSNFDQKDSHYVYNHIDLTIKYHSGKTEPWGINLGERGGRVVAIKAEPRSIKHTADGKCDTSEHLRIPGKPQGKIAITYTYSYKFQETKIKWSSRWDYLLDSTPNSNIQWFSILISLVMILSMSGLVAMILLKTLHKDISIYNQIDSSDEAQFDENFGWKLVHGDVFRRPRKRMLLSVLVGSGVQVFLMTLVTLVFACLGFLSPANRGALTTCAMVLFVCMGSPAGYVSARIYKSFGGERWKMNLLLTSMLCPGLIFSMFFLLNIVLWANSSSATVPFPILVALLALWLAVSLPLTFVGTFFGFRKKKIDCPVRINQIPRQVPEQSLYNKPLPAFIIGGILPFGCILIQLFFILNSIWSNQMYYMFGFLFLVFIILVITCSETTILLCYLHLCAEDYHWWWRSFMTSGFTAFYMFAYCIYYYMTKLNIDPGVSSFLYFGYTFIMVTLFFIMTGTIGFFACFWFVRKIYSIVKVD
;
A
#
# COMPACT_ATOMS: atom_id res chain seq x y z
N MET A 1 -29.80 29.72 -17.27
CA MET A 1 -29.83 30.18 -15.86
C MET A 1 -30.79 29.41 -14.96
N LYS A 2 -31.88 28.78 -15.45
CA LYS A 2 -32.80 27.99 -14.62
C LYS A 2 -32.30 26.60 -14.19
N ASP A 3 -31.30 26.03 -14.87
CA ASP A 3 -30.75 24.71 -14.52
C ASP A 3 -29.64 24.74 -13.46
N PHE A 4 -29.01 25.91 -13.25
CA PHE A 4 -27.96 26.07 -12.24
C PHE A 4 -28.54 26.06 -10.81
N GLY A 5 -29.78 26.54 -10.64
CA GLY A 5 -30.49 26.53 -9.36
C GLY A 5 -30.88 25.13 -8.87
N LYS A 6 -31.18 24.19 -9.79
CA LYS A 6 -31.52 22.80 -9.42
C LYS A 6 -30.30 22.00 -8.95
N LEU A 7 -29.10 22.31 -9.48
CA LEU A 7 -27.85 21.67 -9.03
C LEU A 7 -27.47 22.12 -7.60
N LEU A 8 -27.77 23.36 -7.25
CA LEU A 8 -27.51 23.95 -5.93
C LEU A 8 -28.44 23.39 -4.84
N VAL A 9 -29.69 23.05 -5.19
CA VAL A 9 -30.64 22.41 -4.26
C VAL A 9 -30.25 20.96 -3.97
N ILE A 10 -29.71 20.22 -4.95
CA ILE A 10 -29.17 18.86 -4.73
C ILE A 10 -27.92 18.92 -3.83
N PHE A 11 -27.08 19.95 -3.95
CA PHE A 11 -25.95 20.16 -3.04
C PHE A 11 -26.37 20.58 -1.63
N SER A 12 -27.47 21.33 -1.49
CA SER A 12 -27.99 21.77 -0.19
C SER A 12 -28.60 20.64 0.63
N CYS A 13 -29.21 19.61 0.01
CA CYS A 13 -29.74 18.45 0.73
C CYS A 13 -28.66 17.51 1.32
N VAL A 14 -27.37 17.74 1.06
CA VAL A 14 -26.26 16.96 1.64
C VAL A 14 -25.78 17.56 2.99
N TYR A 15 -26.34 18.68 3.45
CA TYR A 15 -25.93 19.37 4.70
C TYR A 15 -26.43 18.72 6.01
N ARG A 16 -26.52 17.39 6.06
CA ARG A 16 -26.33 16.65 7.32
C ARG A 16 -25.08 15.79 7.21
N VAL A 17 -23.95 16.44 6.97
CA VAL A 17 -22.65 15.84 7.25
C VAL A 17 -22.50 15.84 8.77
N SER A 18 -22.87 14.73 9.41
CA SER A 18 -22.28 14.38 10.69
C SER A 18 -20.77 14.44 10.48
N CYS A 19 -20.10 15.35 11.17
CA CYS A 19 -18.66 15.57 11.04
C CYS A 19 -17.97 14.19 11.09
N LEU A 20 -17.41 13.75 9.96
CA LEU A 20 -16.81 12.43 9.85
C LEU A 20 -15.57 12.44 10.75
N TYR A 21 -15.67 11.84 11.94
CA TYR A 21 -14.53 11.67 12.82
C TYR A 21 -13.53 10.75 12.11
N LEU A 22 -12.45 11.33 11.58
CA LEU A 22 -11.30 10.56 11.16
C LEU A 22 -10.56 10.08 12.41
N PRO A 23 -10.51 8.76 12.68
CA PRO A 23 -9.84 8.23 13.87
C PRO A 23 -8.36 8.62 13.89
N GLY A 24 -7.93 9.22 15.01
CA GLY A 24 -6.53 9.62 15.22
C GLY A 24 -6.23 11.12 15.01
N LEU A 25 -7.21 11.93 14.58
CA LEU A 25 -7.03 13.38 14.39
C LEU A 25 -7.42 14.23 15.61
N ALA A 26 -8.35 13.78 16.45
CA ALA A 26 -8.71 14.50 17.68
C ALA A 26 -8.19 13.78 18.93
N PRO A 27 -7.59 14.50 19.89
CA PRO A 27 -7.10 13.92 21.13
C PRO A 27 -8.26 13.49 22.03
N VAL A 28 -8.09 12.35 22.70
CA VAL A 28 -9.00 11.88 23.76
C VAL A 28 -8.37 12.23 25.11
N ASN A 29 -9.14 12.90 25.96
CA ASN A 29 -8.72 13.19 27.32
C ASN A 29 -9.24 12.09 28.25
N TYR A 30 -8.37 11.59 29.14
CA TYR A 30 -8.71 10.61 30.17
C TYR A 30 -8.61 11.22 31.56
N CYS A 31 -9.52 10.86 32.46
CA CYS A 31 -9.62 11.38 33.83
C CYS A 31 -9.87 10.26 34.83
N LYS A 32 -9.55 10.49 36.11
CA LYS A 32 -9.94 9.57 37.18
C LYS A 32 -11.48 9.45 37.29
N ALA A 33 -11.98 8.28 37.70
CA ALA A 33 -13.40 7.92 37.71
C ALA A 33 -14.33 8.88 38.48
N ASP A 34 -13.81 9.66 39.42
CA ASP A 34 -14.58 10.59 40.25
C ASP A 34 -15.03 11.87 39.50
N ASN A 35 -14.44 12.22 38.35
CA ASN A 35 -14.75 13.43 37.58
C ASN A 35 -15.26 13.11 36.17
N LYS A 36 -16.51 12.65 36.05
CA LYS A 36 -17.19 12.50 34.75
C LYS A 36 -17.71 13.84 34.24
N GLU A 37 -16.82 14.72 33.78
CA GLU A 37 -17.25 15.83 32.91
C GLU A 37 -17.51 15.32 31.47
N ASN A 38 -18.39 16.00 30.73
CA ASN A 38 -18.90 15.60 29.40
C ASN A 38 -17.81 15.37 28.32
N ASN A 39 -16.53 15.71 28.57
CA ASN A 39 -15.41 15.58 27.64
C ASN A 39 -14.25 14.70 28.14
N CYS A 40 -14.43 13.93 29.22
CA CYS A 40 -13.36 13.08 29.77
C CYS A 40 -13.79 11.63 29.99
N LYS A 41 -13.00 10.67 29.50
CA LYS A 41 -13.27 9.22 29.68
C LYS A 41 -12.48 8.67 30.86
N SER A 42 -13.12 7.89 31.73
CA SER A 42 -12.43 7.28 32.87
C SER A 42 -11.83 5.91 32.58
N THR A 43 -12.43 5.18 31.64
CA THR A 43 -11.98 3.86 31.20
C THR A 43 -11.20 3.97 29.91
N VAL A 44 -9.98 3.44 29.90
CA VAL A 44 -9.17 3.27 28.69
C VAL A 44 -9.56 1.93 28.07
N GLN A 45 -10.31 1.97 26.97
CA GLN A 45 -10.74 0.73 26.29
C GLN A 45 -9.57 0.12 25.52
N LEU A 46 -9.32 -1.17 25.75
CA LEU A 46 -8.38 -1.97 24.98
C LEU A 46 -9.14 -2.79 23.94
N PHE A 47 -8.71 -2.67 22.70
CA PHE A 47 -9.23 -3.45 21.59
C PHE A 47 -8.22 -4.49 21.12
N VAL A 48 -8.72 -5.63 20.67
CA VAL A 48 -7.92 -6.69 20.04
C VAL A 48 -8.21 -6.71 18.55
N ASN A 49 -7.16 -6.87 17.74
CA ASN A 49 -7.27 -7.06 16.30
C ASN A 49 -6.90 -8.51 15.93
N ARG A 50 -6.84 -8.81 14.64
CA ARG A 50 -6.34 -10.06 14.08
C ARG A 50 -4.93 -10.41 14.57
N LEU A 51 -4.60 -11.70 14.50
CA LEU A 51 -3.24 -12.18 14.68
C LEU A 51 -2.56 -12.35 13.32
N THR A 52 -1.29 -11.94 13.23
CA THR A 52 -0.47 -12.08 12.01
C THR A 52 0.84 -12.80 12.33
N SER A 53 1.48 -13.38 11.32
CA SER A 53 2.78 -14.05 11.42
C SER A 53 3.69 -13.56 10.31
N GLY A 54 5.00 -13.50 10.58
CA GLY A 54 6.03 -13.24 9.56
C GLY A 54 6.32 -14.44 8.66
N GLU A 55 5.99 -15.66 9.12
CA GLU A 55 6.23 -16.92 8.42
C GLU A 55 4.98 -17.38 7.63
N HIS A 56 3.79 -16.89 8.02
CA HIS A 56 2.53 -17.31 7.41
C HIS A 56 1.64 -16.11 7.05
N ILE A 57 1.27 -16.00 5.77
CA ILE A 57 0.53 -14.83 5.25
C ILE A 57 -0.91 -14.77 5.77
N LEU A 58 -1.55 -15.91 6.04
CA LEU A 58 -2.96 -15.91 6.46
C LEU A 58 -3.08 -15.38 7.90
N PRO A 59 -3.78 -14.27 8.13
CA PRO A 59 -4.13 -13.87 9.47
C PRO A 59 -5.36 -14.63 9.98
N TYR A 60 -5.48 -14.73 11.30
CA TYR A 60 -6.62 -15.34 11.98
C TYR A 60 -7.33 -14.36 12.89
N TYR A 61 -8.59 -14.64 13.19
CA TYR A 61 -9.38 -13.84 14.13
C TYR A 61 -8.90 -14.12 15.56
N TYR A 62 -8.97 -13.11 16.43
CA TYR A 62 -8.68 -13.30 17.85
C TYR A 62 -9.56 -14.38 18.48
N SER A 63 -10.85 -14.43 18.10
CA SER A 63 -11.83 -15.40 18.60
C SER A 63 -11.69 -16.81 18.02
N GLN A 64 -10.88 -17.03 16.98
CA GLN A 64 -10.62 -18.38 16.46
C GLN A 64 -9.63 -19.15 17.34
N PHE A 65 -8.71 -18.43 17.96
CA PHE A 65 -7.96 -18.96 19.09
C PHE A 65 -8.87 -18.97 20.32
N ASP A 66 -8.72 -19.97 21.20
CA ASP A 66 -9.55 -20.12 22.40
C ASP A 66 -9.10 -19.16 23.54
N PHE A 67 -8.87 -17.89 23.18
CA PHE A 67 -8.54 -16.81 24.11
C PHE A 67 -9.78 -16.31 24.86
N CYS A 68 -9.57 -15.49 25.90
CA CYS A 68 -10.64 -14.82 26.62
C CYS A 68 -11.30 -13.75 25.73
N THR A 69 -12.61 -13.85 25.50
CA THR A 69 -13.37 -12.87 24.71
C THR A 69 -14.36 -12.11 25.59
N ALA A 70 -14.65 -10.86 25.25
CA ALA A 70 -15.64 -10.07 25.96
C ALA A 70 -17.07 -10.45 25.54
N ASN A 71 -18.03 -10.41 26.48
CA ASN A 71 -19.44 -10.69 26.20
C ASN A 71 -20.10 -9.59 25.34
N ASN A 72 -19.63 -8.34 25.44
CA ASN A 72 -20.16 -7.21 24.69
C ASN A 72 -19.39 -7.00 23.38
N LYS A 73 -20.02 -7.29 22.25
CA LYS A 73 -19.47 -7.08 20.90
C LYS A 73 -19.63 -5.62 20.44
N VAL A 74 -19.08 -4.67 21.17
CA VAL A 74 -18.97 -3.29 20.67
C VAL A 74 -17.68 -3.21 19.83
N SER A 75 -17.81 -3.18 18.50
CA SER A 75 -16.69 -2.89 17.61
C SER A 75 -16.67 -1.39 17.32
N PRO A 76 -15.51 -0.70 17.38
CA PRO A 76 -15.39 0.65 16.86
C PRO A 76 -15.73 0.69 15.37
N VAL A 77 -16.11 1.86 14.84
CA VAL A 77 -16.51 2.00 13.43
C VAL A 77 -15.33 1.64 12.53
N GLU A 78 -15.43 0.51 11.82
CA GLU A 78 -14.41 0.05 10.86
C GLU A 78 -14.59 0.76 9.52
N ASN A 79 -13.51 1.36 9.02
CA ASN A 79 -13.48 1.96 7.68
C ASN A 79 -13.48 0.86 6.61
N LEU A 80 -14.06 1.11 5.42
CA LEU A 80 -14.14 0.13 4.32
C LEU A 80 -12.78 -0.52 3.97
N GLY A 81 -11.70 0.24 4.05
CA GLY A 81 -10.34 -0.19 3.78
C GLY A 81 -9.77 -1.07 4.88
N GLN A 82 -10.11 -0.81 6.16
CA GLN A 82 -9.81 -1.73 7.27
C GLN A 82 -10.51 -3.05 7.04
N LEU A 83 -11.78 -3.00 6.60
CA LEU A 83 -12.56 -4.19 6.33
C LEU A 83 -12.02 -5.04 5.18
N VAL A 84 -11.56 -4.40 4.10
CA VAL A 84 -10.99 -5.06 2.91
C VAL A 84 -9.62 -5.66 3.20
N PHE A 85 -8.81 -5.00 4.02
CA PHE A 85 -7.54 -5.56 4.50
C PHE A 85 -7.72 -6.60 5.61
N GLY A 86 -8.96 -6.86 6.05
CA GLY A 86 -9.28 -7.87 7.07
C GLY A 86 -8.88 -7.48 8.48
N GLU A 87 -8.75 -6.19 8.77
CA GLU A 87 -8.73 -5.70 10.15
C GLU A 87 -10.12 -5.90 10.76
N ARG A 88 -10.12 -6.45 11.97
CA ARG A 88 -11.32 -6.90 12.69
C ARG A 88 -11.10 -6.55 14.15
N ILE A 89 -11.46 -5.34 14.52
CA ILE A 89 -11.23 -4.77 15.84
C ILE A 89 -12.40 -5.16 16.74
N GLN A 90 -12.10 -5.96 17.76
CA GLN A 90 -13.08 -6.45 18.73
C GLN A 90 -12.79 -5.87 20.11
N SER A 91 -13.84 -5.66 20.90
CA SER A 91 -13.69 -5.33 22.32
C SER A 91 -12.99 -6.47 23.04
N SER A 92 -12.03 -6.11 23.89
CA SER A 92 -11.31 -7.05 24.72
C SER A 92 -11.93 -7.13 26.12
N PRO A 93 -11.71 -8.22 26.87
CA PRO A 93 -12.15 -8.33 28.26
C PRO A 93 -11.26 -7.53 29.23
N TYR A 94 -10.22 -6.84 28.74
CA TYR A 94 -9.29 -6.08 29.57
C TYR A 94 -9.84 -4.68 29.83
N GLU A 95 -10.20 -4.41 31.07
CA GLU A 95 -10.64 -3.09 31.52
C GLU A 95 -9.48 -2.36 32.21
N LEU A 96 -9.13 -1.19 31.68
CA LEU A 96 -8.08 -0.32 32.21
C LEU A 96 -8.72 0.95 32.77
N LYS A 97 -8.46 1.25 34.04
CA LYS A 97 -8.93 2.49 34.68
C LYS A 97 -7.79 3.49 34.76
N PHE A 98 -8.04 4.72 34.32
CA PHE A 98 -7.00 5.74 34.26
C PHE A 98 -6.47 6.11 35.65
N LEU A 99 -5.14 6.13 35.83
CA LEU A 99 -4.42 6.40 37.09
C LEU A 99 -4.64 5.37 38.21
N GLU A 100 -5.05 4.14 37.87
CA GLU A 100 -5.05 3.01 38.79
C GLU A 100 -3.96 2.02 38.37
N ASP A 101 -3.16 1.54 39.32
CA ASP A 101 -2.18 0.50 39.07
C ASP A 101 -2.73 -0.83 39.62
N VAL A 102 -2.80 -1.84 38.76
CA VAL A 102 -3.34 -3.16 39.12
C VAL A 102 -2.33 -4.22 38.75
N THR A 103 -2.04 -5.09 39.71
CA THR A 103 -1.14 -6.24 39.53
C THR A 103 -1.95 -7.53 39.53
N CYS A 104 -1.64 -8.43 38.59
CA CYS A 104 -2.19 -9.78 38.54
C CYS A 104 -3.74 -9.87 38.56
N SER A 105 -4.42 -9.16 37.67
CA SER A 105 -5.86 -9.35 37.47
C SER A 105 -6.13 -10.58 36.59
N GLN A 106 -7.01 -11.47 37.05
CA GLN A 106 -7.41 -12.67 36.30
C GLN A 106 -8.55 -12.35 35.33
N VAL A 107 -8.39 -12.78 34.07
CA VAL A 107 -9.37 -12.57 33.01
C VAL A 107 -10.24 -13.80 32.82
N CYS A 108 -9.62 -14.94 32.50
CA CYS A 108 -10.31 -16.22 32.36
C CYS A 108 -9.33 -17.39 32.47
N THR A 109 -9.87 -18.57 32.77
CA THR A 109 -9.14 -19.83 32.78
C THR A 109 -9.69 -20.75 31.70
N LYS A 110 -8.80 -21.35 30.91
CA LYS A 110 -9.13 -22.27 29.82
C LYS A 110 -8.58 -23.65 30.13
N GLU A 111 -9.44 -24.65 30.15
CA GLU A 111 -9.06 -26.03 30.43
C GLU A 111 -9.11 -26.85 29.14
N TYR A 112 -8.04 -27.60 28.88
CA TYR A 112 -7.89 -28.48 27.73
C TYR A 112 -7.72 -29.92 28.21
N HIS A 113 -8.64 -30.78 27.81
CA HIS A 113 -8.57 -32.22 28.04
C HIS A 113 -8.07 -32.93 26.79
N VAL A 114 -6.89 -33.58 26.87
CA VAL A 114 -6.31 -34.30 25.72
C VAL A 114 -7.18 -35.50 25.27
N SER A 115 -8.05 -36.01 26.15
CA SER A 115 -9.02 -37.08 25.85
C SER A 115 -10.18 -36.62 24.97
N ASP A 116 -10.51 -35.33 24.98
CA ASP A 116 -11.58 -34.77 24.16
C ASP A 116 -11.04 -34.28 22.80
N LYS A 117 -11.72 -34.66 21.72
CA LYS A 117 -11.28 -34.36 20.35
C LYS A 117 -11.29 -32.86 20.05
N ASP A 118 -12.30 -32.13 20.55
CA ASP A 118 -12.43 -30.71 20.24
C ASP A 118 -11.48 -29.86 21.08
N SER A 119 -11.34 -30.17 22.37
CA SER A 119 -10.33 -29.58 23.24
C SER A 119 -8.91 -29.80 22.70
N LYS A 120 -8.61 -31.00 22.19
CA LYS A 120 -7.32 -31.30 21.56
C LYS A 120 -7.08 -30.48 20.29
N ARG A 121 -8.06 -30.37 19.39
CA ARG A 121 -7.94 -29.53 18.18
C ARG A 121 -7.63 -28.08 18.49
N LYS A 122 -8.28 -27.51 19.50
CA LYS A 122 -8.03 -26.12 19.93
C LYS A 122 -6.63 -25.93 20.51
N LEU A 123 -6.18 -26.89 21.32
CA LEU A 123 -4.83 -26.90 21.87
C LEU A 123 -3.78 -27.03 20.75
N ASP A 124 -3.97 -27.97 19.82
CA ASP A 124 -3.07 -28.17 18.68
C ASP A 124 -3.00 -26.90 17.80
N PHE A 125 -4.13 -26.21 17.60
CA PHE A 125 -4.18 -24.95 16.87
C PHE A 125 -3.41 -23.82 17.60
N LEU A 126 -3.52 -23.74 18.93
CA LEU A 126 -2.75 -22.79 19.74
C LEU A 126 -1.23 -23.08 19.64
N LEU A 127 -0.83 -24.34 19.77
CA LEU A 127 0.57 -24.75 19.70
C LEU A 127 1.17 -24.49 18.31
N GLU A 128 0.41 -24.78 17.24
CA GLU A 128 0.82 -24.45 15.88
C GLU A 128 0.93 -22.93 15.67
N GLY A 129 0.04 -22.14 16.29
CA GLY A 129 0.12 -20.68 16.31
C GLY A 129 1.40 -20.16 16.98
N ILE A 130 1.83 -20.78 18.08
CA ILE A 130 3.09 -20.46 18.76
C ILE A 130 4.29 -20.85 17.90
N LYS A 131 4.25 -22.05 17.30
CA LYS A 131 5.31 -22.55 16.42
C LYS A 131 5.57 -21.64 15.23
N ARG A 132 4.50 -21.09 14.63
CA ARG A 132 4.56 -20.16 13.49
C ARG A 132 4.70 -18.69 13.89
N ASN A 133 5.05 -18.40 15.14
CA ASN A 133 5.28 -17.03 15.63
C ASN A 133 4.13 -16.05 15.35
N TYR A 134 2.87 -16.46 15.57
CA TYR A 134 1.75 -15.52 15.48
C TYR A 134 1.86 -14.45 16.59
N GLN A 135 1.54 -13.22 16.23
CA GLN A 135 1.62 -12.05 17.08
C GLN A 135 0.24 -11.45 17.32
N HIS A 136 0.00 -11.03 18.55
CA HIS A 136 -1.13 -10.21 18.97
C HIS A 136 -0.94 -8.76 18.54
N HIS A 137 -1.98 -8.20 17.92
CA HIS A 137 -2.07 -6.77 17.65
C HIS A 137 -3.18 -6.16 18.50
N TRP A 138 -2.79 -5.46 19.56
CA TRP A 138 -3.71 -4.76 20.44
C TRP A 138 -3.69 -3.27 20.15
N ILE A 139 -4.82 -2.60 20.35
CA ILE A 139 -5.01 -1.19 20.03
C ILE A 139 -5.61 -0.49 21.25
N VAL A 140 -4.96 0.60 21.66
CA VAL A 140 -5.40 1.48 22.76
C VAL A 140 -5.32 2.92 22.25
N ASP A 141 -6.40 3.68 22.34
CA ASP A 141 -6.45 5.09 21.88
C ASP A 141 -5.99 5.30 20.42
N ASN A 142 -6.37 4.36 19.54
CA ASN A 142 -5.92 4.26 18.13
C ASN A 142 -4.40 4.08 17.95
N MET A 143 -3.66 3.69 19.00
CA MET A 143 -2.24 3.33 18.93
C MET A 143 -2.04 1.83 19.12
N PRO A 144 -1.11 1.21 18.38
CA PRO A 144 -0.77 -0.18 18.60
C PRO A 144 0.01 -0.33 19.90
N VAL A 145 -0.29 -1.39 20.64
CA VAL A 145 0.52 -1.80 21.80
C VAL A 145 1.83 -2.36 21.29
N THR A 146 2.93 -1.81 21.80
CA THR A 146 4.28 -2.15 21.32
C THR A 146 5.00 -3.09 22.26
N TRP A 147 5.77 -4.03 21.70
CA TRP A 147 6.70 -4.86 22.45
C TRP A 147 8.11 -4.51 22.05
N CYS A 148 8.91 -4.07 23.02
CA CYS A 148 10.27 -3.63 22.80
C CYS A 148 11.25 -4.62 23.45
N TYR A 149 12.26 -5.03 22.70
CA TYR A 149 13.34 -5.88 23.18
C TYR A 149 14.69 -5.29 22.77
N ASN A 150 15.72 -5.58 23.56
CA ASN A 150 17.07 -5.13 23.26
C ASN A 150 17.77 -6.18 22.42
N THR A 151 18.29 -5.79 21.26
CA THR A 151 19.14 -6.64 20.42
C THR A 151 20.55 -6.70 21.01
N GLU A 152 21.32 -7.73 20.66
CA GLU A 152 22.73 -7.92 21.05
C GLU A 152 23.62 -6.68 20.83
N SER A 153 23.26 -5.80 19.88
CA SER A 153 23.92 -4.51 19.62
C SER A 153 23.52 -3.37 20.57
N ASN A 154 22.88 -3.67 21.71
CA ASN A 154 22.36 -2.72 22.70
C ASN A 154 21.41 -1.64 22.13
N ARG A 155 20.79 -1.92 20.99
CA ARG A 155 19.72 -1.10 20.39
C ARG A 155 18.37 -1.70 20.75
N GLN A 156 17.46 -0.85 21.22
CA GLN A 156 16.09 -1.23 21.52
C GLN A 156 15.27 -1.27 20.21
N TYR A 157 14.73 -2.43 19.87
CA TYR A 157 13.80 -2.60 18.75
C TYR A 157 12.38 -2.76 19.30
N CYS A 158 11.41 -2.05 18.72
CA CYS A 158 10.01 -2.12 19.12
C CYS A 158 9.15 -2.60 17.95
N ASN A 159 8.42 -3.68 18.17
CA ASN A 159 7.45 -4.20 17.21
C ASN A 159 6.02 -3.77 17.58
N SER A 160 5.13 -3.64 16.59
CA SER A 160 3.73 -3.23 16.73
C SER A 160 2.78 -4.37 17.11
N GLY A 161 3.32 -5.40 17.77
CA GLY A 161 2.63 -6.57 18.28
C GLY A 161 3.58 -7.43 19.08
N PHE A 162 3.04 -8.40 19.82
CA PHE A 162 3.82 -9.32 20.64
C PHE A 162 3.41 -10.77 20.38
N PRO A 163 4.35 -11.73 20.42
CA PRO A 163 4.07 -13.14 20.12
C PRO A 163 3.06 -13.76 21.10
N ILE A 164 2.33 -14.80 20.66
CA ILE A 164 1.47 -15.63 21.54
C ILE A 164 2.31 -16.41 22.55
N GLY A 165 3.53 -16.79 22.16
CA GLY A 165 4.39 -17.65 22.94
C GLY A 165 5.78 -17.83 22.32
N CYS A 166 6.57 -18.67 22.96
CA CYS A 166 7.91 -19.05 22.53
C CYS A 166 7.96 -20.57 22.32
N TYR A 167 8.52 -21.01 21.19
CA TYR A 167 8.72 -22.42 20.89
C TYR A 167 10.21 -22.76 20.77
N ILE A 168 10.61 -23.84 21.44
CA ILE A 168 11.97 -24.38 21.37
C ILE A 168 11.93 -25.69 20.61
N ASN A 169 12.53 -25.69 19.43
CA ASN A 169 12.64 -26.89 18.60
C ASN A 169 13.38 -28.03 19.32
N PRO A 170 13.17 -29.29 18.92
CA PRO A 170 13.94 -30.43 19.42
C PRO A 170 15.47 -30.28 19.27
N LYS A 171 15.90 -29.50 18.26
CA LYS A 171 17.30 -29.15 17.99
C LYS A 171 17.84 -28.01 18.89
N GLY A 172 17.05 -27.49 19.82
CA GLY A 172 17.42 -26.39 20.72
C GLY A 172 17.40 -24.99 20.10
N ARG A 173 16.96 -24.84 18.84
CA ARG A 173 16.79 -23.53 18.21
C ARG A 173 15.49 -22.87 18.68
N LYS A 174 15.59 -21.66 19.22
CA LYS A 174 14.47 -20.83 19.65
C LYS A 174 13.80 -20.16 18.45
N SER A 175 12.47 -20.08 18.43
CA SER A 175 11.71 -19.29 17.44
C SER A 175 11.98 -17.79 17.61
N GLU A 176 11.72 -16.99 16.57
CA GLU A 176 11.82 -15.53 16.63
C GLU A 176 10.94 -14.90 17.74
N GLY A 177 9.87 -15.56 18.18
CA GLY A 177 9.08 -15.11 19.33
C GLY A 177 9.79 -15.14 20.70
N CYS A 178 11.04 -15.63 20.76
CA CYS A 178 11.76 -15.88 22.00
C CYS A 178 12.86 -14.84 22.33
N TYR A 179 12.82 -13.62 21.75
CA TYR A 179 13.83 -12.58 22.00
C TYR A 179 13.74 -12.02 23.44
N LEU A 180 14.63 -12.55 24.30
CA LEU A 180 15.19 -12.09 25.58
C LEU A 180 14.42 -11.08 26.46
N GLY A 181 14.05 -11.57 27.64
CA GLY A 181 13.58 -10.82 28.81
C GLY A 181 13.10 -11.72 29.97
N THR A 182 12.84 -12.99 29.71
CA THR A 182 12.45 -13.98 30.72
C THR A 182 13.43 -15.15 30.75
N SER A 183 13.97 -15.38 31.95
CA SER A 183 14.77 -16.51 32.44
C SER A 183 14.58 -17.87 31.73
N ASN A 184 15.71 -18.57 31.50
CA ASN A 184 15.88 -20.04 31.50
C ASN A 184 14.83 -20.91 30.78
N PHE A 185 14.41 -20.55 29.55
CA PHE A 185 13.77 -21.52 28.67
C PHE A 185 14.83 -22.50 28.11
N ASP A 186 15.11 -23.56 28.86
CA ASP A 186 16.24 -24.48 28.57
C ASP A 186 15.79 -25.84 28.02
N GLN A 187 14.51 -26.18 28.16
CA GLN A 187 14.00 -27.51 27.80
C GLN A 187 13.64 -27.60 26.31
N LYS A 188 14.16 -28.65 25.65
CA LYS A 188 13.93 -28.97 24.24
C LYS A 188 12.49 -29.46 24.01
N ASP A 189 11.97 -29.20 22.82
CA ASP A 189 10.63 -29.64 22.36
C ASP A 189 9.48 -29.19 23.29
N SER A 190 9.50 -27.90 23.63
CA SER A 190 8.58 -27.29 24.59
C SER A 190 8.01 -25.98 24.06
N HIS A 191 6.72 -25.77 24.30
CA HIS A 191 5.98 -24.55 23.99
C HIS A 191 5.74 -23.79 25.29
N TYR A 192 6.10 -22.51 25.30
CA TYR A 192 5.84 -21.59 26.40
C TYR A 192 4.77 -20.61 25.96
N VAL A 193 3.63 -20.62 26.64
CA VAL A 193 2.51 -19.72 26.34
C VAL A 193 2.71 -18.43 27.13
N TYR A 194 2.58 -17.27 26.48
CA TYR A 194 2.53 -15.99 27.16
C TYR A 194 1.11 -15.73 27.64
N ASN A 195 0.87 -16.08 28.90
CA ASN A 195 -0.43 -15.99 29.56
C ASN A 195 -0.53 -14.83 30.55
N HIS A 196 0.58 -14.16 30.86
CA HIS A 196 0.61 -12.94 31.66
C HIS A 196 1.16 -11.78 30.83
N ILE A 197 0.51 -10.62 30.86
CA ILE A 197 0.94 -9.46 30.08
C ILE A 197 1.03 -8.24 31.01
N ASP A 198 2.21 -7.64 31.10
CA ASP A 198 2.43 -6.39 31.82
C ASP A 198 2.34 -5.20 30.86
N LEU A 199 1.39 -4.31 31.10
CA LEU A 199 1.17 -3.10 30.31
C LEU A 199 1.75 -1.89 31.03
N THR A 200 2.65 -1.17 30.38
CA THR A 200 3.13 0.13 30.84
C THR A 200 2.53 1.22 29.98
N ILE A 201 1.60 1.99 30.55
CA ILE A 201 0.87 3.04 29.84
C ILE A 201 1.51 4.39 30.20
N LYS A 202 2.15 5.00 29.21
CA LYS A 202 2.74 6.32 29.34
C LYS A 202 1.72 7.38 28.96
N TYR A 203 1.53 8.37 29.82
CA TYR A 203 0.62 9.47 29.58
C TYR A 203 1.31 10.81 29.77
N HIS A 204 0.74 11.84 29.14
CA HIS A 204 1.14 13.22 29.30
C HIS A 204 0.12 13.94 30.17
N SER A 205 0.58 14.48 31.30
CA SER A 205 -0.26 15.19 32.25
C SER A 205 -0.73 16.53 31.70
N GLY A 206 -2.00 16.88 31.93
CA GLY A 206 -2.56 18.18 31.56
C GLY A 206 -2.14 19.34 32.46
N LYS A 207 -1.39 19.08 33.54
CA LYS A 207 -1.08 20.07 34.60
C LYS A 207 -0.47 21.38 34.10
N THR A 208 0.39 21.32 33.09
CA THR A 208 1.16 22.47 32.58
C THR A 208 0.65 23.00 31.25
N GLU A 209 -0.39 22.39 30.69
CA GLU A 209 -0.80 22.61 29.30
C GLU A 209 -2.14 23.35 29.21
N PRO A 210 -2.34 24.25 28.22
CA PRO A 210 -3.56 25.07 28.12
C PRO A 210 -4.86 24.26 28.00
N TRP A 211 -4.78 23.07 27.40
CA TRP A 211 -5.91 22.16 27.23
C TRP A 211 -6.25 21.35 28.50
N GLY A 212 -5.34 21.31 29.48
CA GLY A 212 -5.49 20.55 30.73
C GLY A 212 -5.83 21.40 31.95
N ILE A 213 -5.93 22.73 31.80
CA ILE A 213 -6.23 23.68 32.89
C ILE A 213 -7.56 23.33 33.60
N ASN A 214 -8.58 22.89 32.85
CA ASN A 214 -9.87 22.49 33.42
C ASN A 214 -9.90 21.04 33.95
N LEU A 215 -8.93 20.20 33.57
CA LEU A 215 -8.88 18.78 33.97
C LEU A 215 -8.06 18.53 35.26
N GLY A 216 -7.25 19.50 35.69
CA GLY A 216 -6.41 19.41 36.89
C GLY A 216 -5.31 18.35 36.82
N GLU A 217 -4.70 18.02 37.98
CA GLU A 217 -3.61 17.01 38.11
C GLU A 217 -4.04 15.56 37.77
N ARG A 218 -5.34 15.34 37.55
CA ARG A 218 -5.95 14.00 37.44
C ARG A 218 -6.42 13.66 36.02
N GLY A 219 -6.03 14.47 35.04
CA GLY A 219 -6.34 14.29 33.63
C GLY A 219 -5.09 14.23 32.76
N GLY A 220 -5.11 13.37 31.75
CA GLY A 220 -3.99 13.23 30.82
C GLY A 220 -4.37 12.60 29.49
N ARG A 221 -3.43 12.67 28.54
CA ARG A 221 -3.54 12.03 27.23
C ARG A 221 -2.56 10.88 27.14
N VAL A 222 -3.00 9.74 26.61
CA VAL A 222 -2.13 8.56 26.43
C VAL A 222 -1.16 8.82 25.28
N VAL A 223 0.12 8.50 25.50
CA VAL A 223 1.22 8.75 24.55
C VAL A 223 1.85 7.45 24.06
N ALA A 224 2.05 6.46 24.93
CA ALA A 224 2.63 5.19 24.51
C ALA A 224 2.13 4.04 25.37
N ILE A 225 2.02 2.85 24.78
CA ILE A 225 1.70 1.62 25.50
C ILE A 225 2.75 0.57 25.16
N LYS A 226 3.44 0.08 26.19
CA LYS A 226 4.41 -1.01 26.08
C LYS A 226 3.85 -2.26 26.75
N ALA A 227 3.91 -3.39 26.06
CA ALA A 227 3.58 -4.71 26.59
C ALA A 227 4.86 -5.51 26.82
N GLU A 228 4.95 -6.14 27.98
CA GLU A 228 5.97 -7.13 28.33
C GLU A 228 5.27 -8.47 28.57
N PRO A 229 5.33 -9.42 27.61
CA PRO A 229 4.72 -10.72 27.77
C PRO A 229 5.56 -11.60 28.72
N ARG A 230 4.89 -12.32 29.61
CA ARG A 230 5.48 -13.31 30.52
C ARG A 230 4.73 -14.63 30.46
N SER A 231 5.46 -15.72 30.69
CA SER A 231 4.89 -17.06 30.88
C SER A 231 4.94 -17.39 32.36
N ILE A 232 3.77 -17.55 32.99
CA ILE A 232 3.64 -17.82 34.43
C ILE A 232 2.77 -19.06 34.62
N LYS A 233 3.25 -20.01 35.42
CA LYS A 233 2.43 -21.13 35.87
C LYS A 233 1.68 -20.72 37.13
N HIS A 234 0.41 -20.36 36.96
CA HIS A 234 -0.46 -19.97 38.07
C HIS A 234 -0.72 -21.14 39.02
N THR A 235 -0.71 -20.85 40.32
CA THR A 235 -1.27 -21.75 41.35
C THR A 235 -2.80 -21.69 41.33
N ALA A 236 -3.47 -22.62 41.99
CA ALA A 236 -4.93 -22.74 42.00
C ALA A 236 -5.68 -21.44 42.41
N ASP A 237 -5.01 -20.53 43.13
CA ASP A 237 -5.56 -19.26 43.61
C ASP A 237 -5.40 -18.09 42.60
N GLY A 238 -4.84 -18.32 41.41
CA GLY A 238 -4.71 -17.29 40.37
C GLY A 238 -3.64 -16.22 40.63
N LYS A 239 -2.81 -16.38 41.66
CA LYS A 239 -1.73 -15.43 42.02
C LYS A 239 -0.54 -15.51 41.05
N CYS A 240 0.16 -14.39 40.84
CA CYS A 240 1.27 -14.24 39.88
C CYS A 240 2.66 -14.26 40.55
N ASP A 241 2.77 -14.77 41.78
CA ASP A 241 4.01 -14.71 42.57
C ASP A 241 5.01 -15.83 42.23
N THR A 242 4.68 -16.72 41.28
CA THR A 242 5.52 -17.85 40.89
C THR A 242 6.51 -17.48 39.78
N SER A 243 7.77 -17.89 39.95
CA SER A 243 8.83 -17.79 38.94
C SER A 243 8.84 -18.96 37.94
N GLU A 244 7.96 -19.96 38.11
CA GLU A 244 7.83 -21.09 37.19
C GLU A 244 7.09 -20.68 35.90
N HIS A 245 7.63 -21.11 34.75
CA HIS A 245 7.03 -20.87 33.45
C HIS A 245 6.00 -21.94 33.08
N LEU A 246 4.92 -21.54 32.39
CA LEU A 246 3.91 -22.47 31.88
C LEU A 246 4.46 -23.18 30.64
N ARG A 247 4.93 -24.41 30.85
CA ARG A 247 5.45 -25.29 29.78
C ARG A 247 4.39 -26.27 29.32
N ILE A 248 4.24 -26.38 28.01
CA ILE A 248 3.48 -27.43 27.34
C ILE A 248 4.45 -28.25 26.47
N PRO A 249 4.65 -29.56 26.74
CA PRO A 249 5.53 -30.39 25.93
C PRO A 249 4.94 -30.57 24.52
N GLY A 250 5.78 -30.83 23.52
CA GLY A 250 5.35 -31.06 22.13
C GLY A 250 4.31 -32.17 21.95
N LYS A 251 4.26 -33.12 22.89
CA LYS A 251 3.17 -34.10 23.04
C LYS A 251 2.48 -33.90 24.40
N PRO A 252 1.40 -33.10 24.47
CA PRO A 252 0.69 -32.90 25.72
C PRO A 252 0.01 -34.18 26.18
N GLN A 253 0.12 -34.50 27.47
CA GLN A 253 -0.59 -35.59 28.14
C GLN A 253 -1.35 -35.05 29.35
N GLY A 254 -2.58 -35.53 29.55
CA GLY A 254 -3.39 -35.17 30.73
C GLY A 254 -4.26 -33.92 30.54
N LYS A 255 -4.50 -33.22 31.66
CA LYS A 255 -5.30 -31.99 31.72
C LYS A 255 -4.37 -30.78 31.76
N ILE A 256 -4.61 -29.80 30.90
CA ILE A 256 -3.81 -28.57 30.84
C ILE A 256 -4.75 -27.38 31.08
N ALA A 257 -4.48 -26.60 32.12
CA ALA A 257 -5.21 -25.37 32.41
C ALA A 257 -4.31 -24.16 32.11
N ILE A 258 -4.82 -23.21 31.34
CA ILE A 258 -4.15 -21.94 31.01
C ILE A 258 -4.98 -20.81 31.62
N THR A 259 -4.43 -20.14 32.62
CA THR A 259 -5.04 -18.94 33.21
C THR A 259 -4.41 -17.70 32.59
N TYR A 260 -5.26 -16.83 32.02
CA TYR A 260 -4.83 -15.56 31.46
C TYR A 260 -4.96 -14.44 32.48
N THR A 261 -3.89 -13.68 32.67
CA THR A 261 -3.80 -12.58 33.64
C THR A 261 -3.13 -11.37 33.02
N TYR A 262 -3.36 -10.19 33.60
CA TYR A 262 -2.67 -8.97 33.18
C TYR A 262 -2.35 -8.07 34.36
N SER A 263 -1.33 -7.24 34.19
CA SER A 263 -1.00 -6.14 35.09
C SER A 263 -0.87 -4.87 34.27
N TYR A 264 -1.20 -3.72 34.85
CA TYR A 264 -0.96 -2.44 34.18
C TYR A 264 -0.52 -1.37 35.17
N LYS A 265 0.36 -0.48 34.69
CA LYS A 265 0.93 0.63 35.44
C LYS A 265 0.95 1.91 34.60
N PHE A 266 0.57 3.03 35.20
CA PHE A 266 0.62 4.35 34.56
C PHE A 266 1.92 5.08 34.86
N GLN A 267 2.57 5.64 33.84
CA GLN A 267 3.81 6.41 33.96
C GLN A 267 3.66 7.78 33.33
N GLU A 268 3.96 8.83 34.08
CA GLU A 268 3.92 10.20 33.56
C GLU A 268 5.12 10.48 32.65
N THR A 269 4.88 11.20 31.54
CA THR A 269 5.91 11.58 30.57
C THR A 269 5.78 13.02 30.09
N LYS A 270 6.90 13.62 29.72
CA LYS A 270 6.99 14.99 29.16
C LYS A 270 6.73 15.07 27.66
N ILE A 271 6.52 13.92 26.99
CA ILE A 271 6.31 13.85 25.55
C ILE A 271 4.91 14.40 25.23
N LYS A 272 4.84 15.37 24.32
CA LYS A 272 3.56 15.94 23.87
C LYS A 272 2.76 14.91 23.08
N TRP A 273 1.43 14.99 23.16
CA TRP A 273 0.53 14.10 22.42
C TRP A 273 0.77 14.12 20.90
N SER A 274 1.18 15.26 20.33
CA SER A 274 1.51 15.37 18.90
C SER A 274 2.69 14.49 18.46
N SER A 275 3.65 14.26 19.36
CA SER A 275 4.88 13.46 19.13
C SER A 275 4.73 12.01 19.59
N ARG A 276 3.50 11.56 19.87
CA ARG A 276 3.24 10.22 20.43
C ARG A 276 3.67 9.07 19.51
N TRP A 277 3.81 9.33 18.22
CA TRP A 277 4.22 8.32 17.24
C TRP A 277 5.74 8.12 17.18
N ASP A 278 6.53 9.10 17.63
CA ASP A 278 7.99 9.17 17.40
C ASP A 278 8.72 7.94 17.94
N TYR A 279 8.29 7.37 19.06
CA TYR A 279 8.93 6.18 19.64
C TYR A 279 8.80 4.91 18.77
N LEU A 280 7.77 4.81 17.92
CA LEU A 280 7.66 3.73 16.94
C LEU A 280 8.55 3.99 15.72
N LEU A 281 8.87 5.25 15.44
CA LEU A 281 9.63 5.66 14.27
C LEU A 281 11.12 5.44 14.49
N ASP A 282 11.60 5.84 15.67
CA ASP A 282 12.99 5.69 16.09
C ASP A 282 13.45 4.23 16.13
N SER A 283 12.51 3.29 16.30
CA SER A 283 12.81 1.85 16.26
C SER A 283 13.07 1.27 14.87
N THR A 284 12.96 2.05 13.78
CA THR A 284 13.30 1.57 12.42
C THR A 284 14.79 1.78 12.10
N PRO A 285 15.61 0.72 11.98
CA PRO A 285 17.08 0.83 11.93
C PRO A 285 17.67 1.41 10.63
N ASN A 286 16.84 1.86 9.67
CA ASN A 286 17.24 2.01 8.26
C ASN A 286 17.00 3.41 7.65
N SER A 287 16.74 4.46 8.45
CA SER A 287 16.54 5.83 7.92
C SER A 287 17.71 6.30 7.04
N ASN A 288 18.95 5.96 7.42
CA ASN A 288 20.16 6.27 6.64
C ASN A 288 20.16 5.62 5.24
N ILE A 289 19.64 4.40 5.11
CA ILE A 289 19.59 3.69 3.83
C ILE A 289 18.62 4.37 2.87
N GLN A 290 17.51 4.91 3.39
CA GLN A 290 16.52 5.62 2.57
C GLN A 290 17.07 6.94 2.02
N TRP A 291 17.80 7.70 2.83
CA TRP A 291 18.48 8.92 2.37
C TRP A 291 19.54 8.63 1.29
N PHE A 292 20.32 7.57 1.46
CA PHE A 292 21.29 7.14 0.46
C PHE A 292 20.62 6.74 -0.86
N SER A 293 19.46 6.06 -0.79
CA SER A 293 18.67 5.73 -1.98
C SER A 293 18.26 6.97 -2.77
N ILE A 294 17.90 8.07 -2.11
CA ILE A 294 17.46 9.29 -2.79
C ILE A 294 18.64 9.95 -3.50
N LEU A 295 19.80 10.00 -2.85
CA LEU A 295 21.01 10.53 -3.47
C LEU A 295 21.34 9.75 -4.76
N ILE A 296 21.30 8.42 -4.70
CA ILE A 296 21.50 7.56 -5.88
C ILE A 296 20.45 7.86 -6.95
N SER A 297 19.17 7.91 -6.59
CA SER A 297 18.09 8.16 -7.55
C SER A 297 18.18 9.56 -8.18
N LEU A 298 18.62 10.59 -7.44
CA LEU A 298 18.86 11.93 -7.97
C LEU A 298 20.04 11.97 -8.94
N VAL A 299 21.14 11.30 -8.61
CA VAL A 299 22.30 11.17 -9.52
C VAL A 299 21.90 10.43 -10.80
N MET A 300 21.11 9.36 -10.67
CA MET A 300 20.57 8.63 -11.83
C MET A 300 19.71 9.53 -12.72
N ILE A 301 18.83 10.36 -12.17
CA ILE A 301 18.06 11.32 -13.00
C ILE A 301 18.99 12.32 -13.68
N LEU A 302 19.88 12.99 -12.93
CA LEU A 302 20.75 14.02 -13.52
C LEU A 302 21.60 13.46 -14.67
N SER A 303 22.13 12.24 -14.50
CA SER A 303 22.86 11.55 -15.56
C SER A 303 21.96 11.16 -16.75
N MET A 304 20.73 10.72 -16.52
CA MET A 304 19.78 10.39 -17.59
C MET A 304 19.32 11.64 -18.35
N SER A 305 18.90 12.70 -17.67
CA SER A 305 18.57 13.98 -18.29
C SER A 305 19.76 14.53 -19.06
N GLY A 306 20.98 14.39 -18.52
CA GLY A 306 22.23 14.75 -19.20
C GLY A 306 22.48 13.93 -20.48
N LEU A 307 22.25 12.62 -20.46
CA LEU A 307 22.37 11.75 -21.63
C LEU A 307 21.32 12.11 -22.70
N VAL A 308 20.06 12.29 -22.30
CA VAL A 308 18.98 12.69 -23.23
C VAL A 308 19.30 14.07 -23.83
N ALA A 309 19.72 15.03 -23.02
CA ALA A 309 20.12 16.35 -23.50
C ALA A 309 21.32 16.27 -24.45
N MET A 310 22.35 15.49 -24.13
CA MET A 310 23.51 15.29 -25.00
C MET A 310 23.11 14.65 -26.33
N ILE A 311 22.26 13.61 -26.32
CA ILE A 311 21.80 12.94 -27.53
C ILE A 311 20.98 13.91 -28.38
N LEU A 312 20.02 14.62 -27.79
CA LEU A 312 19.20 15.61 -28.48
C LEU A 312 20.06 16.74 -29.05
N LEU A 313 20.96 17.33 -28.26
CA LEU A 313 21.88 18.39 -28.71
C LEU A 313 22.82 17.88 -29.80
N LYS A 314 23.42 16.70 -29.65
CA LYS A 314 24.31 16.10 -30.66
C LYS A 314 23.56 15.85 -31.96
N THR A 315 22.33 15.33 -31.90
CA THR A 315 21.50 15.14 -33.09
C THR A 315 21.06 16.46 -33.70
N LEU A 316 20.68 17.45 -32.89
CA LEU A 316 20.27 18.77 -33.39
C LEU A 316 21.45 19.53 -34.00
N HIS A 317 22.64 19.41 -33.43
CA HIS A 317 23.87 20.00 -33.98
C HIS A 317 24.29 19.30 -35.27
N LYS A 318 24.18 17.97 -35.32
CA LYS A 318 24.38 17.19 -36.55
C LYS A 318 23.36 17.61 -37.62
N ASP A 319 22.10 17.71 -37.27
CA ASP A 319 21.03 18.15 -38.17
C ASP A 319 21.32 19.57 -38.68
N ILE A 320 21.63 20.56 -37.81
CA ILE A 320 22.00 21.93 -38.23
C ILE A 320 23.23 21.95 -39.15
N SER A 321 24.26 21.16 -38.83
CA SER A 321 25.48 21.10 -39.66
C SER A 321 25.20 20.57 -41.07
N ILE A 322 24.28 19.61 -41.20
CA ILE A 322 23.85 19.08 -42.49
C ILE A 322 23.01 20.13 -43.25
N TYR A 323 22.11 20.86 -42.57
CA TYR A 323 21.36 21.97 -43.16
C TYR A 323 22.27 23.06 -43.75
N ASN A 324 23.27 23.49 -42.98
CA ASN A 324 24.21 24.52 -43.44
C ASN A 324 25.08 24.06 -44.63
N GLN A 325 25.28 22.75 -44.81
CA GLN A 325 25.99 22.20 -45.98
C GLN A 325 25.08 22.16 -47.21
N ILE A 326 23.78 21.90 -47.05
CA ILE A 326 22.82 21.81 -48.17
C ILE A 326 22.50 23.19 -48.73
N ASP A 327 22.44 24.25 -47.91
CA ASP A 327 22.24 25.65 -48.37
C ASP A 327 23.37 26.15 -49.31
N SER A 328 24.49 25.42 -49.39
CA SER A 328 25.61 25.73 -50.29
C SER A 328 25.56 25.02 -51.65
N SER A 329 24.59 24.12 -51.86
CA SER A 329 24.38 23.36 -53.10
C SER A 329 22.91 23.44 -53.52
N ASP A 330 22.59 23.99 -54.69
CA ASP A 330 21.23 24.21 -55.24
C ASP A 330 20.43 22.89 -55.51
N GLU A 331 20.20 22.08 -54.47
CA GLU A 331 19.31 20.92 -54.48
C GLU A 331 18.28 21.04 -53.34
N ALA A 332 17.43 22.06 -53.42
CA ALA A 332 16.31 22.32 -52.50
C ALA A 332 15.24 21.18 -52.44
N GLN A 333 15.48 20.05 -53.11
CA GLN A 333 14.62 18.87 -53.10
C GLN A 333 15.13 17.75 -52.16
N PHE A 334 16.32 17.92 -51.55
CA PHE A 334 16.87 16.97 -50.59
C PHE A 334 16.34 17.13 -49.15
N ASP A 335 15.65 18.23 -48.85
CA ASP A 335 15.10 18.58 -47.53
C ASP A 335 14.13 17.53 -46.96
N GLU A 336 13.52 16.71 -47.81
CA GLU A 336 12.55 15.69 -47.41
C GLU A 336 13.17 14.34 -47.01
N ASN A 337 14.45 14.06 -47.31
CA ASN A 337 14.96 12.69 -47.43
C ASN A 337 15.72 12.08 -46.23
N PHE A 338 15.84 12.73 -45.06
CA PHE A 338 16.68 12.18 -43.99
C PHE A 338 15.99 11.96 -42.63
N GLY A 339 15.96 10.70 -42.19
CA GLY A 339 15.71 10.28 -40.80
C GLY A 339 14.28 10.54 -40.30
N TRP A 340 14.17 11.15 -39.12
CA TRP A 340 12.88 11.33 -38.43
C TRP A 340 11.95 12.31 -39.16
N LYS A 341 12.46 13.32 -39.85
CA LYS A 341 11.64 14.31 -40.57
C LYS A 341 10.88 13.71 -41.76
N LEU A 342 11.46 12.70 -42.40
CA LEU A 342 10.87 11.99 -43.54
C LEU A 342 9.57 11.28 -43.19
N VAL A 343 9.36 10.97 -41.91
CA VAL A 343 8.19 10.22 -41.44
C VAL A 343 7.02 11.12 -41.06
N HIS A 344 7.12 12.45 -41.25
CA HIS A 344 6.10 13.43 -40.85
C HIS A 344 4.69 13.08 -41.34
N GLY A 345 4.57 12.52 -42.55
CA GLY A 345 3.30 12.12 -43.16
C GLY A 345 2.67 10.83 -42.62
N ASP A 346 3.38 10.00 -41.84
CA ASP A 346 2.86 8.72 -41.31
C ASP A 346 2.86 8.62 -39.78
N VAL A 347 3.56 9.53 -39.08
CA VAL A 347 3.69 9.54 -37.60
C VAL A 347 2.35 9.58 -36.85
N PHE A 348 1.35 10.30 -37.38
CA PHE A 348 0.03 10.43 -36.75
C PHE A 348 -1.01 9.43 -37.26
N ARG A 349 -0.57 8.41 -38.01
CA ARG A 349 -1.46 7.34 -38.48
C ARG A 349 -2.09 6.61 -37.30
N ARG A 350 -3.34 6.17 -37.50
CA ARG A 350 -4.15 5.55 -36.45
C ARG A 350 -3.48 4.26 -35.94
N PRO A 351 -3.39 4.05 -34.62
CA PRO A 351 -2.77 2.84 -34.08
C PRO A 351 -3.63 1.59 -34.33
N ARG A 352 -2.96 0.44 -34.45
CA ARG A 352 -3.62 -0.88 -34.41
C ARG A 352 -4.39 -1.01 -33.09
N LYS A 353 -5.58 -1.63 -33.09
CA LYS A 353 -6.42 -1.77 -31.88
C LYS A 353 -6.62 -0.46 -31.09
N ARG A 354 -6.93 0.65 -31.79
CA ARG A 354 -7.14 2.00 -31.22
C ARG A 354 -8.06 2.09 -29.99
N MET A 355 -9.05 1.20 -29.85
CA MET A 355 -9.96 1.17 -28.69
C MET A 355 -9.28 0.66 -27.41
N LEU A 356 -8.44 -0.38 -27.53
CA LEU A 356 -7.77 -0.94 -26.37
C LEU A 356 -6.74 0.05 -25.81
N LEU A 357 -5.99 0.72 -26.70
CA LEU A 357 -5.00 1.72 -26.29
C LEU A 357 -5.66 2.90 -25.58
N SER A 358 -6.76 3.46 -26.11
CA SER A 358 -7.48 4.56 -25.46
C SER A 358 -8.06 4.16 -24.10
N VAL A 359 -8.50 2.92 -23.95
CA VAL A 359 -9.05 2.37 -22.70
C VAL A 359 -7.95 2.18 -21.65
N LEU A 360 -6.81 1.59 -22.02
CA LEU A 360 -5.66 1.41 -21.12
C LEU A 360 -5.08 2.74 -20.68
N VAL A 361 -4.89 3.69 -21.60
CA VAL A 361 -4.39 5.04 -21.30
C VAL A 361 -5.36 5.79 -20.38
N GLY A 362 -6.68 5.69 -20.61
CA GLY A 362 -7.67 6.27 -19.71
C GLY A 362 -7.62 5.67 -18.31
N SER A 363 -7.53 4.34 -18.22
CA SER A 363 -7.42 3.62 -16.93
C SER A 363 -6.12 3.96 -16.20
N GLY A 364 -5.01 4.16 -16.91
CA GLY A 364 -3.75 4.57 -16.28
C GLY A 364 -3.75 5.99 -15.78
N VAL A 365 -4.48 6.92 -16.41
CA VAL A 365 -4.72 8.26 -15.82
C VAL A 365 -5.50 8.16 -14.52
N GLN A 366 -6.48 7.25 -14.44
CA GLN A 366 -7.23 7.00 -13.22
C GLN A 366 -6.30 6.59 -12.07
N VAL A 367 -5.45 5.58 -12.31
CA VAL A 367 -4.50 5.05 -11.32
C VAL A 367 -3.44 6.09 -10.99
N PHE A 368 -2.91 6.81 -11.99
CA PHE A 368 -1.92 7.86 -11.79
C PHE A 368 -2.44 8.99 -10.89
N LEU A 369 -3.62 9.53 -11.18
CA LEU A 369 -4.22 10.60 -10.38
C LEU A 369 -4.60 10.12 -8.97
N MET A 370 -5.13 8.90 -8.85
CA MET A 370 -5.40 8.30 -7.54
C MET A 370 -4.12 8.20 -6.70
N THR A 371 -3.03 7.66 -7.27
CA THR A 371 -1.74 7.52 -6.57
C THR A 371 -1.17 8.90 -6.21
N LEU A 372 -1.17 9.85 -7.14
CA LEU A 372 -0.66 11.20 -6.91
C LEU A 372 -1.40 11.90 -5.77
N VAL A 373 -2.73 11.93 -5.82
CA VAL A 373 -3.55 12.62 -4.79
C VAL A 373 -3.44 11.92 -3.44
N THR A 374 -3.41 10.59 -3.41
CA THR A 374 -3.21 9.82 -2.17
C THR A 374 -1.85 10.12 -1.54
N LEU A 375 -0.78 10.17 -2.34
CA LEU A 375 0.56 10.50 -1.85
C LEU A 375 0.67 11.95 -1.38
N VAL A 376 0.00 12.90 -2.02
CA VAL A 376 -0.05 14.30 -1.57
C VAL A 376 -0.72 14.40 -0.20
N PHE A 377 -1.87 13.76 0.00
CA PHE A 377 -2.54 13.75 1.31
C PHE A 377 -1.73 13.03 2.39
N ALA A 378 -1.01 11.97 2.02
CA ALA A 378 -0.08 11.29 2.93
C ALA A 378 1.13 12.18 3.29
N CYS A 379 1.67 12.92 2.33
CA CYS A 379 2.80 13.85 2.52
C CYS A 379 2.43 15.03 3.43
N LEU A 380 1.20 15.56 3.29
CA LEU A 380 0.68 16.62 4.17
C LEU A 380 0.35 16.13 5.59
N GLY A 381 0.47 14.84 5.88
CA GLY A 381 0.23 14.27 7.22
C GLY A 381 -1.25 14.09 7.57
N PHE A 382 -2.18 14.27 6.62
CA PHE A 382 -3.61 14.03 6.86
C PHE A 382 -3.95 12.55 7.03
N LEU A 383 -3.13 11.66 6.47
CA LEU A 383 -3.25 10.21 6.64
C LEU A 383 -2.15 9.74 7.59
N SER A 384 -2.54 9.37 8.82
CA SER A 384 -1.59 8.80 9.78
C SER A 384 -1.08 7.44 9.28
N PRO A 385 0.24 7.20 9.26
CA PRO A 385 0.85 5.91 8.91
C PRO A 385 0.33 4.74 9.73
N ALA A 386 -0.16 5.03 10.94
CA ALA A 386 -0.69 4.05 11.88
C ALA A 386 -2.05 3.46 11.48
N ASN A 387 -2.84 4.18 10.69
CA ASN A 387 -4.16 3.72 10.25
C ASN A 387 -4.12 3.28 8.78
N ARG A 388 -3.54 2.10 8.53
CA ARG A 388 -3.38 1.53 7.17
C ARG A 388 -4.71 1.42 6.41
N GLY A 389 -5.80 1.12 7.11
CA GLY A 389 -7.11 1.03 6.49
C GLY A 389 -7.70 2.37 6.06
N ALA A 390 -7.40 3.47 6.76
CA ALA A 390 -7.81 4.81 6.34
C ALA A 390 -7.13 5.26 5.03
N LEU A 391 -5.84 4.96 4.89
CA LEU A 391 -5.10 5.20 3.64
C LEU A 391 -5.73 4.43 2.47
N THR A 392 -6.11 3.18 2.72
CA THR A 392 -6.79 2.35 1.72
C THR A 392 -8.17 2.88 1.36
N THR A 393 -8.99 3.29 2.34
CA THR A 393 -10.29 3.89 2.03
C THR A 393 -10.15 5.13 1.18
N CYS A 394 -9.17 5.98 1.51
CA CYS A 394 -8.90 7.19 0.75
C CYS A 394 -8.53 6.82 -0.69
N ALA A 395 -7.61 5.87 -0.89
CA ALA A 395 -7.24 5.39 -2.22
C ALA A 395 -8.44 4.81 -3.01
N MET A 396 -9.31 4.01 -2.38
CA MET A 396 -10.51 3.45 -3.05
C MET A 396 -11.51 4.53 -3.45
N VAL A 397 -11.81 5.47 -2.56
CA VAL A 397 -12.74 6.58 -2.84
C VAL A 397 -12.16 7.47 -3.94
N LEU A 398 -10.88 7.83 -3.84
CA LEU A 398 -10.19 8.59 -4.88
C LEU A 398 -10.20 7.85 -6.22
N PHE A 399 -9.98 6.52 -6.24
CA PHE A 399 -10.05 5.72 -7.46
C PHE A 399 -11.41 5.83 -8.14
N VAL A 400 -12.50 5.76 -7.37
CA VAL A 400 -13.87 5.90 -7.88
C VAL A 400 -14.12 7.32 -8.42
N CYS A 401 -13.69 8.36 -7.68
CA CYS A 401 -13.80 9.76 -8.10
C CYS A 401 -13.00 10.05 -9.39
N MET A 402 -11.83 9.44 -9.54
CA MET A 402 -10.97 9.60 -10.73
C MET A 402 -11.52 8.87 -11.98
N GLY A 403 -12.67 8.20 -11.89
CA GLY A 403 -13.36 7.63 -13.05
C GLY A 403 -13.76 8.66 -14.12
N SER A 404 -14.09 9.89 -13.72
CA SER A 404 -14.41 10.97 -14.67
C SER A 404 -13.20 11.40 -15.52
N PRO A 405 -12.02 11.73 -14.94
CA PRO A 405 -10.79 11.91 -15.70
C PRO A 405 -10.45 10.75 -16.64
N ALA A 406 -10.62 9.51 -16.18
CA ALA A 406 -10.37 8.30 -16.97
C ALA A 406 -11.24 8.26 -18.23
N GLY A 407 -12.56 8.46 -18.06
CA GLY A 407 -13.53 8.50 -19.15
C GLY A 407 -13.28 9.66 -20.11
N TYR A 408 -12.89 10.84 -19.60
CA TYR A 408 -12.57 12.02 -20.41
C TYR A 408 -11.35 11.80 -21.30
N VAL A 409 -10.24 11.33 -20.72
CA VAL A 409 -9.01 11.08 -21.46
C VAL A 409 -9.19 9.98 -22.49
N SER A 410 -9.83 8.86 -22.11
CA SER A 410 -10.09 7.75 -23.03
C SER A 410 -10.90 8.19 -24.25
N ALA A 411 -11.99 8.94 -24.01
CA ALA A 411 -12.84 9.49 -25.06
C ALA A 411 -12.09 10.42 -26.02
N ARG A 412 -11.29 11.32 -25.47
CA ARG A 412 -10.51 12.31 -26.24
C ARG A 412 -9.49 11.64 -27.15
N ILE A 413 -8.75 10.67 -26.63
CA ILE A 413 -7.75 9.91 -27.38
C ILE A 413 -8.41 9.01 -28.43
N TYR A 414 -9.52 8.34 -28.09
CA TYR A 414 -10.27 7.53 -29.06
C TYR A 414 -10.84 8.38 -30.21
N LYS A 415 -11.36 9.57 -29.90
CA LYS A 415 -11.83 10.54 -30.90
C LYS A 415 -10.68 11.04 -31.78
N SER A 416 -9.48 11.28 -31.22
CA SER A 416 -8.31 11.64 -32.04
C SER A 416 -7.91 10.54 -33.03
N PHE A 417 -8.10 9.26 -32.67
CA PHE A 417 -7.90 8.13 -33.58
C PHE A 417 -9.04 7.91 -34.60
N GLY A 418 -10.03 8.82 -34.67
CA GLY A 418 -11.17 8.72 -35.58
C GLY A 418 -12.13 7.59 -35.22
N GLY A 419 -12.29 7.29 -33.93
CA GLY A 419 -13.25 6.32 -33.43
C GLY A 419 -14.62 6.95 -33.15
N GLU A 420 -15.68 6.32 -33.63
CA GLU A 420 -17.07 6.81 -33.52
C GLU A 420 -17.90 6.07 -32.47
N ARG A 421 -17.52 4.84 -32.13
CA ARG A 421 -18.24 3.97 -31.18
C ARG A 421 -17.97 4.34 -29.72
N TRP A 422 -18.40 5.54 -29.33
CA TRP A 422 -18.15 6.10 -27.99
C TRP A 422 -18.76 5.29 -26.84
N LYS A 423 -19.94 4.69 -27.06
CA LYS A 423 -20.61 3.82 -26.06
C LYS A 423 -19.78 2.57 -25.73
N MET A 424 -19.14 1.97 -26.73
CA MET A 424 -18.26 0.80 -26.53
C MET A 424 -16.97 1.20 -25.82
N ASN A 425 -16.39 2.36 -26.17
CA ASN A 425 -15.24 2.90 -25.47
C ASN A 425 -15.56 3.13 -23.99
N LEU A 426 -16.69 3.75 -23.68
CA LEU A 426 -17.17 3.93 -22.30
C LEU A 426 -17.22 2.61 -21.52
N LEU A 427 -17.91 1.60 -22.08
CA LEU A 427 -18.11 0.33 -21.40
C LEU A 427 -16.78 -0.38 -21.15
N LEU A 428 -15.88 -0.41 -22.14
CA LEU A 428 -14.54 -0.98 -21.97
C LEU A 428 -13.70 -0.20 -20.94
N THR A 429 -13.74 1.14 -20.94
CA THR A 429 -13.00 1.97 -19.96
C THR A 429 -13.47 1.69 -18.54
N SER A 430 -14.78 1.56 -18.33
CA SER A 430 -15.33 1.31 -17.00
C SER A 430 -15.21 -0.14 -16.55
N MET A 431 -15.16 -1.12 -17.47
CA MET A 431 -15.24 -2.54 -17.13
C MET A 431 -13.92 -3.31 -17.21
N LEU A 432 -13.02 -2.97 -18.13
CA LEU A 432 -11.86 -3.82 -18.43
C LEU A 432 -10.87 -3.89 -17.25
N CYS A 433 -10.37 -2.75 -16.79
CA CYS A 433 -9.36 -2.70 -15.73
C CYS A 433 -9.97 -2.99 -14.34
N PRO A 434 -11.06 -2.33 -13.90
CA PRO A 434 -11.70 -2.67 -12.64
C PRO A 434 -12.24 -4.11 -12.59
N GLY A 435 -12.80 -4.62 -13.69
CA GLY A 435 -13.32 -5.99 -13.75
C GLY A 435 -12.22 -7.06 -13.65
N LEU A 436 -11.06 -6.84 -14.29
CA LEU A 436 -9.90 -7.73 -14.14
C LEU A 436 -9.41 -7.77 -12.70
N ILE A 437 -9.29 -6.60 -12.05
CA ILE A 437 -8.85 -6.50 -10.65
C ILE A 437 -9.87 -7.15 -9.71
N PHE A 438 -11.15 -6.86 -9.89
CA PHE A 438 -12.21 -7.43 -9.08
C PHE A 438 -12.30 -8.94 -9.23
N SER A 439 -12.17 -9.48 -10.45
CA SER A 439 -12.14 -10.92 -10.71
C SER A 439 -10.97 -11.60 -10.00
N MET A 440 -9.75 -11.04 -10.09
CA MET A 440 -8.59 -11.59 -9.39
C MET A 440 -8.76 -11.50 -7.88
N PHE A 441 -9.23 -10.36 -7.37
CA PHE A 441 -9.51 -10.18 -5.95
C PHE A 441 -10.56 -11.18 -5.43
N PHE A 442 -11.62 -11.42 -6.21
CA PHE A 442 -12.66 -12.40 -5.87
C PHE A 442 -12.10 -13.84 -5.81
N LEU A 443 -11.22 -14.22 -6.75
CA LEU A 443 -10.54 -15.52 -6.71
C LEU A 443 -9.68 -15.69 -5.45
N LEU A 444 -8.93 -14.65 -5.06
CA LEU A 444 -8.16 -14.67 -3.81
C LEU A 444 -9.07 -14.76 -2.60
N ASN A 445 -10.23 -14.11 -2.64
CA ASN A 445 -11.21 -14.14 -1.57
C ASN A 445 -11.83 -15.53 -1.37
N ILE A 446 -12.11 -16.26 -2.46
CA ILE A 446 -12.58 -17.66 -2.38
C ILE A 446 -11.57 -18.54 -1.64
N VAL A 447 -10.28 -18.38 -1.92
CA VAL A 447 -9.22 -19.13 -1.24
C VAL A 447 -9.12 -18.74 0.25
N LEU A 448 -9.34 -17.47 0.59
CA LEU A 448 -9.40 -17.03 1.99
C LEU A 448 -10.61 -17.59 2.73
N TRP A 449 -11.79 -17.65 2.09
CA TRP A 449 -12.98 -18.32 2.64
C TRP A 449 -12.74 -19.80 2.90
N ALA A 450 -12.13 -20.52 1.95
CA ALA A 450 -11.83 -21.94 2.10
C ALA A 450 -10.94 -22.25 3.31
N ASN A 451 -10.08 -21.30 3.71
CA ASN A 451 -9.17 -21.44 4.85
C ASN A 451 -9.65 -20.71 6.12
N SER A 452 -10.88 -20.18 6.15
CA SER A 452 -11.43 -19.45 7.30
C SER A 452 -10.53 -18.32 7.83
N SER A 453 -9.83 -17.59 6.95
CA SER A 453 -8.90 -16.53 7.37
C SER A 453 -9.63 -15.25 7.83
N SER A 454 -9.01 -14.44 8.70
CA SER A 454 -9.52 -13.11 9.04
C SER A 454 -9.32 -12.05 7.96
N ALA A 455 -8.42 -12.30 7.00
CA ALA A 455 -8.26 -11.49 5.80
C ALA A 455 -9.48 -11.60 4.87
N THR A 456 -10.41 -12.50 5.16
CA THR A 456 -11.55 -12.72 4.28
C THR A 456 -12.53 -11.55 4.33
N VAL A 457 -12.81 -11.02 3.15
CA VAL A 457 -13.83 -9.97 3.00
C VAL A 457 -15.22 -10.62 2.99
N PRO A 458 -16.10 -10.29 3.95
CA PRO A 458 -17.43 -10.89 4.02
C PRO A 458 -18.27 -10.50 2.81
N PHE A 459 -19.20 -11.39 2.43
CA PHE A 459 -20.03 -11.26 1.24
C PHE A 459 -20.74 -9.90 1.08
N PRO A 460 -21.32 -9.28 2.14
CA PRO A 460 -21.95 -7.97 2.01
C PRO A 460 -20.99 -6.87 1.53
N ILE A 461 -19.72 -6.95 1.90
CA ILE A 461 -18.72 -5.95 1.50
C ILE A 461 -18.31 -6.16 0.05
N LEU A 462 -18.24 -7.40 -0.43
CA LEU A 462 -18.04 -7.67 -1.86
C LEU A 462 -19.19 -7.11 -2.70
N VAL A 463 -20.43 -7.28 -2.25
CA VAL A 463 -21.61 -6.67 -2.89
C VAL A 463 -21.53 -5.14 -2.82
N ALA A 464 -21.11 -4.57 -1.70
CA ALA A 464 -20.92 -3.11 -1.57
C ALA A 464 -19.83 -2.58 -2.52
N LEU A 465 -18.71 -3.29 -2.70
CA LEU A 465 -17.66 -2.93 -3.66
C LEU A 465 -18.16 -3.03 -5.11
N LEU A 466 -18.94 -4.07 -5.43
CA LEU A 466 -19.58 -4.21 -6.74
C LEU A 466 -20.58 -3.07 -7.00
N ALA A 467 -21.39 -2.72 -6.00
CA ALA A 467 -22.32 -1.59 -6.07
C ALA A 467 -21.58 -0.25 -6.21
N LEU A 468 -20.49 -0.04 -5.48
CA LEU A 468 -19.65 1.16 -5.61
C LEU A 468 -19.05 1.28 -7.02
N TRP A 469 -18.62 0.17 -7.63
CA TRP A 469 -18.12 0.14 -9.00
C TRP A 469 -19.22 0.43 -10.03
N LEU A 470 -20.35 -0.29 -9.99
CA LEU A 470 -21.40 -0.18 -11.00
C LEU A 470 -22.31 1.05 -10.82
N ALA A 471 -22.63 1.44 -9.59
CA ALA A 471 -23.55 2.53 -9.31
C ALA A 471 -22.87 3.91 -9.20
N VAL A 472 -21.55 3.97 -8.92
CA VAL A 472 -20.83 5.24 -8.78
C VAL A 472 -19.76 5.41 -9.84
N SER A 473 -18.82 4.46 -9.96
CA SER A 473 -17.70 4.61 -10.90
C SER A 473 -18.16 4.63 -12.35
N LEU A 474 -19.08 3.75 -12.75
CA LEU A 474 -19.59 3.69 -14.12
C LEU A 474 -20.31 4.99 -14.54
N PRO A 475 -21.26 5.56 -13.76
CA PRO A 475 -21.83 6.87 -14.08
C PRO A 475 -20.80 8.00 -14.13
N LEU A 476 -19.81 8.01 -13.24
CA LEU A 476 -18.74 9.01 -13.28
C LEU A 476 -17.90 8.91 -14.57
N THR A 477 -17.56 7.70 -15.01
CA THR A 477 -16.86 7.51 -16.29
C THR A 477 -17.72 7.94 -17.47
N PHE A 478 -19.05 7.73 -17.41
CA PHE A 478 -20.00 8.22 -18.42
C PHE A 478 -19.94 9.74 -18.53
N VAL A 479 -19.99 10.46 -17.41
CA VAL A 479 -19.89 11.93 -17.38
C VAL A 479 -18.58 12.39 -18.03
N GLY A 480 -17.45 11.78 -17.65
CA GLY A 480 -16.14 12.06 -18.23
C GLY A 480 -16.11 11.83 -19.74
N THR A 481 -16.57 10.67 -20.20
CA THR A 481 -16.63 10.30 -21.62
C THR A 481 -17.53 11.24 -22.42
N PHE A 482 -18.70 11.60 -21.89
CA PHE A 482 -19.63 12.51 -22.53
C PHE A 482 -19.00 13.89 -22.80
N PHE A 483 -18.35 14.48 -21.80
CA PHE A 483 -17.62 15.75 -21.98
C PHE A 483 -16.40 15.59 -22.89
N GLY A 484 -15.71 14.45 -22.82
CA GLY A 484 -14.55 14.14 -23.66
C GLY A 484 -14.90 14.08 -25.15
N PHE A 485 -16.00 13.42 -25.51
CA PHE A 485 -16.46 13.33 -26.91
C PHE A 485 -17.05 14.64 -27.44
N ARG A 486 -17.64 15.49 -26.58
CA ARG A 486 -18.17 16.79 -27.01
C ARG A 486 -17.09 17.79 -27.39
N LYS A 487 -15.92 17.73 -26.76
CA LYS A 487 -14.81 18.62 -27.13
C LYS A 487 -14.32 18.36 -28.57
N LYS A 488 -13.74 19.40 -29.20
CA LYS A 488 -13.08 19.29 -30.51
C LYS A 488 -12.02 18.19 -30.49
N LYS A 489 -11.90 17.47 -31.62
CA LYS A 489 -10.84 16.48 -31.87
C LYS A 489 -9.48 17.15 -31.67
N ILE A 490 -8.50 16.40 -31.16
CA ILE A 490 -7.12 16.87 -31.13
C ILE A 490 -6.61 16.91 -32.57
N ASP A 491 -6.29 18.10 -33.06
CA ASP A 491 -5.78 18.31 -34.41
C ASP A 491 -4.34 17.77 -34.51
N CYS A 492 -4.08 17.03 -35.60
CA CYS A 492 -2.73 16.57 -35.94
C CYS A 492 -1.96 17.75 -36.56
N PRO A 493 -0.71 17.99 -36.15
CA PRO A 493 0.06 19.12 -36.67
C PRO A 493 0.39 18.98 -38.16
N VAL A 494 0.42 17.74 -38.67
CA VAL A 494 0.82 17.41 -40.04
C VAL A 494 -0.27 16.57 -40.71
N ARG A 495 -0.43 16.76 -42.03
CA ARG A 495 -1.34 15.97 -42.86
C ARG A 495 -0.82 14.53 -43.01
N ILE A 496 -1.72 13.56 -42.93
CA ILE A 496 -1.36 12.14 -43.04
C ILE A 496 -1.41 11.71 -44.51
N ASN A 497 -0.36 11.03 -44.98
CA ASN A 497 -0.28 10.44 -46.32
C ASN A 497 -1.28 9.30 -46.49
N GLN A 498 -1.82 9.12 -47.70
CA GLN A 498 -2.80 8.07 -47.96
C GLN A 498 -2.16 6.67 -47.90
N ILE A 499 -1.00 6.50 -48.55
CA ILE A 499 -0.28 5.23 -48.64
C ILE A 499 0.76 5.18 -47.50
N PRO A 500 0.79 4.10 -46.69
CA PRO A 500 1.80 3.94 -45.65
C PRO A 500 3.17 3.68 -46.28
N ARG A 501 4.20 4.37 -45.80
CA ARG A 501 5.59 4.07 -46.14
C ARG A 501 6.01 2.70 -45.59
N GLN A 502 6.87 2.00 -46.33
CA GLN A 502 7.51 0.78 -45.87
C GLN A 502 8.60 1.11 -44.84
N VAL A 503 8.55 0.44 -43.69
CA VAL A 503 9.55 0.61 -42.62
C VAL A 503 10.80 -0.20 -42.97
N PRO A 504 12.01 0.40 -42.95
CA PRO A 504 13.25 -0.31 -43.22
C PRO A 504 13.57 -1.33 -42.13
N GLU A 505 14.43 -2.30 -42.46
CA GLU A 505 14.85 -3.31 -41.49
C GLU A 505 15.58 -2.68 -40.30
N GLN A 506 15.09 -2.99 -39.11
CA GLN A 506 15.60 -2.42 -37.87
C GLN A 506 16.76 -3.24 -37.32
N SER A 507 17.78 -2.55 -36.79
CA SER A 507 18.84 -3.17 -36.01
C SER A 507 18.27 -3.91 -34.79
N LEU A 508 19.02 -4.88 -34.26
CA LEU A 508 18.53 -5.78 -33.21
C LEU A 508 18.02 -5.03 -31.97
N TYR A 509 18.68 -3.93 -31.58
CA TYR A 509 18.27 -3.10 -30.44
C TYR A 509 17.01 -2.25 -30.70
N ASN A 510 16.70 -1.93 -31.96
CA ASN A 510 15.50 -1.16 -32.34
C ASN A 510 14.25 -2.05 -32.55
N LYS A 511 14.44 -3.38 -32.59
CA LYS A 511 13.33 -4.34 -32.58
C LYS A 511 12.50 -4.16 -31.28
N PRO A 512 11.18 -4.42 -31.34
CA PRO A 512 10.27 -4.09 -30.23
C PRO A 512 10.65 -4.77 -28.91
N LEU A 513 10.95 -6.07 -28.92
CA LEU A 513 11.25 -6.81 -27.69
C LEU A 513 12.52 -6.31 -26.97
N PRO A 514 13.70 -6.21 -27.64
CA PRO A 514 14.89 -5.65 -26.99
C PRO A 514 14.71 -4.20 -26.52
N ALA A 515 14.00 -3.36 -27.29
CA ALA A 515 13.74 -1.98 -26.90
C ALA A 515 12.90 -1.87 -25.61
N PHE A 516 11.92 -2.76 -25.42
CA PHE A 516 11.10 -2.78 -24.19
C PHE A 516 11.92 -3.18 -22.97
N ILE A 517 12.80 -4.18 -23.11
CA ILE A 517 13.70 -4.65 -22.06
C ILE A 517 14.63 -3.51 -21.63
N ILE A 518 15.29 -2.86 -22.59
CA ILE A 518 16.22 -1.76 -22.32
C ILE A 518 15.50 -0.56 -21.68
N GLY A 519 14.31 -0.22 -22.14
CA GLY A 519 13.56 0.92 -21.61
C GLY A 519 13.08 0.75 -20.17
N GLY A 520 12.79 -0.49 -19.76
CA GLY A 520 12.25 -0.78 -18.44
C GLY A 520 13.28 -0.84 -17.30
N ILE A 521 14.57 -1.04 -17.61
CA ILE A 521 15.62 -1.28 -16.61
C ILE A 521 15.96 -0.02 -15.79
N LEU A 522 15.99 1.15 -16.45
CA LEU A 522 16.38 2.41 -15.82
C LEU A 522 15.34 2.90 -14.81
N PRO A 523 14.03 2.94 -15.13
CA PRO A 523 13.02 3.31 -14.15
C PRO A 523 12.93 2.29 -13.00
N PHE A 524 13.21 1.00 -13.27
CA PHE A 524 13.24 -0.03 -12.24
C PHE A 524 14.39 0.19 -11.24
N GLY A 525 15.59 0.52 -11.74
CA GLY A 525 16.74 0.84 -10.88
C GLY A 525 16.45 1.99 -9.90
N CYS A 526 15.70 3.01 -10.34
CA CYS A 526 15.37 4.18 -9.52
C CYS A 526 14.41 3.87 -8.36
N ILE A 527 13.62 2.81 -8.47
CA ILE A 527 12.62 2.42 -7.45
C ILE A 527 13.02 1.20 -6.62
N LEU A 528 14.10 0.50 -6.98
CA LEU A 528 14.48 -0.80 -6.41
C LEU A 528 14.54 -0.80 -4.87
N ILE A 529 15.25 0.16 -4.29
CA ILE A 529 15.43 0.26 -2.84
C ILE A 529 14.10 0.63 -2.17
N GLN A 530 13.31 1.52 -2.77
CA GLN A 530 12.02 1.91 -2.23
C GLN A 530 11.01 0.75 -2.27
N LEU A 531 11.04 -0.05 -3.34
CA LEU A 531 10.23 -1.25 -3.48
C LEU A 531 10.53 -2.27 -2.38
N PHE A 532 11.79 -2.44 -1.98
CA PHE A 532 12.16 -3.28 -0.83
C PHE A 532 11.45 -2.85 0.46
N PHE A 533 11.45 -1.54 0.77
CA PHE A 533 10.76 -1.02 1.96
C PHE A 533 9.24 -1.17 1.88
N ILE A 534 8.65 -0.98 0.70
CA ILE A 534 7.21 -1.22 0.48
C ILE A 534 6.87 -2.69 0.71
N LEU A 535 7.66 -3.63 0.18
CA LEU A 535 7.43 -5.05 0.38
C LEU A 535 7.59 -5.48 1.84
N ASN A 536 8.60 -4.96 2.55
CA ASN A 536 8.73 -5.20 4.00
C ASN A 536 7.53 -4.64 4.78
N SER A 537 7.02 -3.47 4.38
CA SER A 537 5.86 -2.86 5.04
C SER A 537 4.59 -3.70 4.88
N ILE A 538 4.35 -4.21 3.67
CA ILE A 538 3.16 -5.01 3.35
C ILE A 538 3.24 -6.42 3.97
N TRP A 539 4.38 -7.10 3.81
CA TRP A 539 4.50 -8.53 4.13
C TRP A 539 5.12 -8.83 5.51
N SER A 540 6.00 -7.96 6.01
CA SER A 540 6.65 -8.12 7.33
C SER A 540 6.00 -7.26 8.42
N ASN A 541 4.88 -6.60 8.11
CA ASN A 541 4.11 -5.73 9.00
C ASN A 541 4.92 -4.60 9.69
N GLN A 542 6.07 -4.25 9.11
CA GLN A 542 6.88 -3.12 9.56
C GLN A 542 6.20 -1.80 9.16
N MET A 543 6.26 -0.78 10.01
CA MET A 543 5.62 0.51 9.71
C MET A 543 6.50 1.33 8.77
N TYR A 544 5.98 1.69 7.59
CA TYR A 544 6.62 2.65 6.70
C TYR A 544 6.09 4.07 6.98
N TYR A 545 6.94 4.94 7.53
CA TYR A 545 6.55 6.29 7.94
C TYR A 545 6.96 7.39 6.95
N MET A 546 7.90 7.09 6.07
CA MET A 546 8.60 8.05 5.23
C MET A 546 7.80 8.41 3.95
N PHE A 547 6.52 8.77 4.09
CA PHE A 547 5.61 9.08 2.97
C PHE A 547 6.06 10.26 2.10
N GLY A 548 6.70 11.28 2.69
CA GLY A 548 7.30 12.38 1.92
C GLY A 548 8.39 11.88 0.97
N PHE A 549 9.16 10.89 1.39
CA PHE A 549 10.19 10.26 0.56
C PHE A 549 9.59 9.38 -0.54
N LEU A 550 8.53 8.64 -0.22
CA LEU A 550 7.76 7.89 -1.22
C LEU A 550 7.19 8.82 -2.30
N PHE A 551 6.72 10.01 -1.93
CA PHE A 551 6.25 11.02 -2.88
C PHE A 551 7.37 11.56 -3.78
N LEU A 552 8.55 11.84 -3.23
CA LEU A 552 9.72 12.24 -4.03
C LEU A 552 10.12 11.14 -5.02
N VAL A 553 10.24 9.89 -4.56
CA VAL A 553 10.56 8.75 -5.45
C VAL A 553 9.49 8.55 -6.53
N PHE A 554 8.21 8.82 -6.22
CA PHE A 554 7.15 8.79 -7.23
C PHE A 554 7.35 9.86 -8.32
N ILE A 555 7.74 11.08 -7.97
CA ILE A 555 8.08 12.13 -8.95
C ILE A 555 9.28 11.69 -9.81
N ILE A 556 10.32 11.13 -9.18
CA ILE A 556 11.50 10.60 -9.86
C ILE A 556 11.10 9.50 -10.86
N LEU A 557 10.21 8.59 -10.47
CA LEU A 557 9.68 7.55 -11.36
C LEU A 557 8.96 8.16 -12.58
N VAL A 558 8.14 9.20 -12.39
CA VAL A 558 7.43 9.86 -13.49
C VAL A 558 8.39 10.48 -14.48
N ILE A 559 9.42 11.18 -13.98
CA ILE A 559 10.45 11.83 -14.82
C ILE A 559 11.24 10.77 -15.58
N THR A 560 11.75 9.75 -14.89
CA THR A 560 12.57 8.70 -15.51
C THR A 560 11.79 7.88 -16.54
N CYS A 561 10.53 7.51 -16.26
CA CYS A 561 9.66 6.87 -17.26
C CYS A 561 9.42 7.77 -18.48
N SER A 562 9.29 9.09 -18.29
CA SER A 562 9.08 10.04 -19.39
C SER A 562 10.33 10.20 -20.25
N GLU A 563 11.50 10.36 -19.63
CA GLU A 563 12.77 10.54 -20.35
C GLU A 563 13.18 9.29 -21.13
N THR A 564 13.10 8.10 -20.52
CA THR A 564 13.51 6.86 -21.19
C THR A 564 12.62 6.54 -22.39
N THR A 565 11.31 6.83 -22.27
CA THR A 565 10.37 6.62 -23.38
C THR A 565 10.54 7.64 -24.49
N ILE A 566 10.78 8.92 -24.18
CA ILE A 566 11.09 9.96 -25.18
C ILE A 566 12.37 9.59 -25.93
N LEU A 567 13.42 9.20 -25.22
CA LEU A 567 14.70 8.82 -25.82
C LEU A 567 14.54 7.66 -26.82
N LEU A 568 13.90 6.57 -26.39
CA LEU A 568 13.68 5.41 -27.26
C LEU A 568 12.71 5.73 -28.40
N CYS A 569 11.68 6.54 -28.16
CA CYS A 569 10.79 7.00 -29.21
C CYS A 569 11.54 7.82 -30.27
N TYR A 570 12.45 8.69 -29.85
CA TYR A 570 13.25 9.48 -30.77
C TYR A 570 14.20 8.61 -31.59
N LEU A 571 14.90 7.66 -30.98
CA LEU A 571 15.75 6.70 -31.70
C LEU A 571 14.96 5.86 -32.72
N HIS A 572 13.72 5.48 -32.41
CA HIS A 572 12.84 4.79 -33.35
C HIS A 572 12.42 5.66 -34.53
N LEU A 573 12.10 6.95 -34.28
CA LEU A 573 11.78 7.89 -35.34
C LEU A 573 12.98 8.15 -36.25
N CYS A 574 14.19 8.27 -35.68
CA CYS A 574 15.43 8.38 -36.44
C CYS A 574 15.71 7.14 -37.31
N ALA A 575 15.19 5.98 -36.92
CA ALA A 575 15.25 4.74 -37.68
C ALA A 575 14.06 4.55 -38.63
N GLU A 576 13.31 5.62 -38.91
CA GLU A 576 12.17 5.65 -39.84
C GLU A 576 10.96 4.76 -39.46
N ASP A 577 10.84 4.32 -38.19
CA ASP A 577 9.67 3.56 -37.71
C ASP A 577 8.65 4.48 -37.03
N TYR A 578 7.50 4.70 -37.69
CA TYR A 578 6.38 5.48 -37.14
C TYR A 578 5.48 4.73 -36.15
N HIS A 579 5.70 3.43 -35.87
CA HIS A 579 4.82 2.63 -34.99
C HIS A 579 5.04 2.90 -33.49
N TRP A 580 5.12 4.16 -33.09
CA TRP A 580 5.50 4.57 -31.75
C TRP A 580 4.37 4.41 -30.71
N TRP A 581 3.10 4.47 -31.10
CA TRP A 581 1.94 4.50 -30.18
C TRP A 581 1.90 3.37 -29.11
N TRP A 582 2.02 2.11 -29.55
CA TRP A 582 2.05 0.97 -28.62
C TRP A 582 3.43 0.77 -28.00
N ARG A 583 4.48 1.12 -28.75
CA ARG A 583 5.85 1.00 -28.27
C ARG A 583 6.08 1.91 -27.06
N SER A 584 5.67 3.18 -27.11
CA SER A 584 5.81 4.12 -25.98
C SER A 584 5.11 3.64 -24.72
N PHE A 585 3.92 3.04 -24.87
CA PHE A 585 3.18 2.43 -23.77
C PHE A 585 3.90 1.20 -23.21
N MET A 586 4.38 0.30 -24.07
CA MET A 586 5.06 -0.92 -23.64
C MET A 586 6.44 -0.67 -23.02
N THR A 587 7.21 0.30 -23.54
CA THR A 587 8.57 0.59 -23.08
C THR A 587 8.61 0.99 -21.60
N SER A 588 7.73 1.90 -21.17
CA SER A 588 7.60 2.29 -19.75
C SER A 588 6.79 1.28 -18.94
N GLY A 589 5.80 0.62 -19.57
CA GLY A 589 5.07 -0.49 -18.95
C GLY A 589 6.00 -1.63 -18.53
N PHE A 590 7.06 -1.91 -19.31
CA PHE A 590 7.94 -3.06 -19.08
C PHE A 590 8.67 -3.02 -17.72
N THR A 591 8.81 -1.85 -17.09
CA THR A 591 9.28 -1.70 -15.71
C THR A 591 8.50 -2.58 -14.72
N ALA A 592 7.22 -2.83 -14.96
CA ALA A 592 6.39 -3.70 -14.12
C ALA A 592 6.83 -5.18 -14.16
N PHE A 593 7.37 -5.67 -15.28
CA PHE A 593 7.90 -7.03 -15.36
C PHE A 593 9.16 -7.20 -14.50
N TYR A 594 10.02 -6.18 -14.46
CA TYR A 594 11.17 -6.17 -13.54
C TYR A 594 10.72 -6.14 -12.08
N MET A 595 9.69 -5.36 -11.76
CA MET A 595 9.07 -5.39 -10.43
C MET A 595 8.54 -6.79 -10.08
N PHE A 596 7.88 -7.49 -11.01
CA PHE A 596 7.42 -8.86 -10.79
C PHE A 596 8.58 -9.84 -10.55
N ALA A 597 9.63 -9.77 -11.36
CA ALA A 597 10.83 -10.59 -11.17
C ALA A 597 11.51 -10.32 -9.82
N TYR A 598 11.54 -9.07 -9.37
CA TYR A 598 12.03 -8.71 -8.05
C TYR A 598 11.15 -9.27 -6.92
N CYS A 599 9.82 -9.26 -7.08
CA CYS A 599 8.92 -9.88 -6.11
C CYS A 599 9.12 -11.41 -6.01
N ILE A 600 9.48 -12.10 -7.11
CA ILE A 600 9.89 -13.52 -7.07
C ILE A 600 11.21 -13.67 -6.30
N TYR A 601 12.20 -12.84 -6.60
CA TYR A 601 13.49 -12.85 -5.89
C TYR A 601 13.32 -12.59 -4.39
N TYR A 602 12.50 -11.60 -4.02
CA TYR A 602 12.18 -11.27 -2.63
C TYR A 602 11.48 -12.43 -1.92
N TYR A 603 10.54 -13.10 -2.59
CA TYR A 603 9.89 -14.30 -2.08
C TYR A 603 10.89 -15.43 -1.77
N MET A 604 11.85 -15.69 -2.66
CA MET A 604 12.81 -16.78 -2.48
C MET A 604 13.92 -16.50 -1.46
N THR A 605 14.28 -15.23 -1.25
CA THR A 605 15.47 -14.85 -0.46
C THR A 605 15.18 -14.22 0.88
N LYS A 606 14.03 -13.55 1.04
CA LYS A 606 13.69 -12.78 2.24
C LYS A 606 12.48 -13.33 2.99
N LEU A 607 11.54 -13.93 2.28
CA LEU A 607 10.32 -14.47 2.88
C LEU A 607 10.50 -15.95 3.17
N ASN A 608 10.50 -16.32 4.45
CA ASN A 608 10.43 -17.71 4.90
C ASN A 608 8.97 -18.15 5.01
N ILE A 609 8.25 -18.14 3.90
CA ILE A 609 6.83 -18.50 3.86
C ILE A 609 6.65 -19.99 3.54
N ASP A 610 5.75 -20.65 4.27
CA ASP A 610 5.36 -22.03 3.98
C ASP A 610 4.77 -22.18 2.56
N PRO A 611 5.26 -23.14 1.76
CA PRO A 611 4.75 -23.38 0.41
C PRO A 611 3.30 -23.88 0.47
N GLY A 612 2.41 -23.27 -0.32
CA GLY A 612 1.02 -23.66 -0.42
C GLY A 612 0.09 -22.48 -0.66
N VAL A 613 -0.92 -22.34 0.20
CA VAL A 613 -1.93 -21.26 0.11
C VAL A 613 -1.31 -19.88 0.25
N SER A 614 -0.35 -19.72 1.17
CA SER A 614 0.34 -18.44 1.40
C SER A 614 1.09 -17.96 0.15
N SER A 615 1.78 -18.86 -0.56
CA SER A 615 2.45 -18.55 -1.83
C SER A 615 1.47 -18.08 -2.90
N PHE A 616 0.32 -18.75 -3.03
CA PHE A 616 -0.72 -18.36 -3.98
C PHE A 616 -1.27 -16.96 -3.69
N LEU A 617 -1.55 -16.66 -2.42
CA LEU A 617 -2.02 -15.33 -2.00
C LEU A 617 -0.96 -14.25 -2.27
N TYR A 618 0.32 -14.53 -1.97
CA TYR A 618 1.42 -13.62 -2.26
C TYR A 618 1.48 -13.24 -3.74
N PHE A 619 1.54 -14.24 -4.62
CA PHE A 619 1.62 -14.00 -6.06
C PHE A 619 0.34 -13.37 -6.62
N GLY A 620 -0.83 -13.71 -6.07
CA GLY A 620 -2.10 -13.10 -6.43
C GLY A 620 -2.16 -11.60 -6.16
N TYR A 621 -1.85 -11.17 -4.92
CA TYR A 621 -1.81 -9.74 -4.58
C TYR A 621 -0.68 -9.01 -5.32
N THR A 622 0.46 -9.66 -5.50
CA THR A 622 1.58 -9.11 -6.29
C THR A 622 1.17 -8.88 -7.74
N PHE A 623 0.43 -9.81 -8.36
CA PHE A 623 -0.04 -9.67 -9.73
C PHE A 623 -0.99 -8.48 -9.90
N ILE A 624 -1.87 -8.22 -8.92
CA ILE A 624 -2.73 -7.03 -8.90
C ILE A 624 -1.88 -5.76 -8.85
N MET A 625 -0.90 -5.69 -7.94
CA MET A 625 0.00 -4.54 -7.81
C MET A 625 0.79 -4.28 -9.10
N VAL A 626 1.38 -5.32 -9.69
CA VAL A 626 2.16 -5.23 -10.94
C VAL A 626 1.29 -4.80 -12.12
N THR A 627 0.05 -5.30 -12.22
CA THR A 627 -0.87 -4.92 -13.30
C THR A 627 -1.26 -3.44 -13.23
N LEU A 628 -1.57 -2.93 -12.03
CA LEU A 628 -1.84 -1.52 -11.82
C LEU A 628 -0.61 -0.64 -12.13
N PHE A 629 0.56 -1.09 -11.69
CA PHE A 629 1.82 -0.41 -11.97
C PHE A 629 2.13 -0.34 -13.47
N PHE A 630 1.94 -1.45 -14.20
CA PHE A 630 2.11 -1.54 -15.66
C PHE A 630 1.24 -0.53 -16.42
N ILE A 631 -0.05 -0.44 -16.06
CA ILE A 631 -0.99 0.48 -16.71
C ILE A 631 -0.62 1.94 -16.40
N MET A 632 -0.19 2.22 -15.17
CA MET A 632 0.23 3.55 -14.74
C MET A 632 1.50 4.01 -15.46
N THR A 633 2.59 3.23 -15.41
CA THR A 633 3.86 3.60 -16.05
C THR A 633 3.74 3.67 -17.57
N GLY A 634 3.03 2.73 -18.18
CA GLY A 634 2.73 2.74 -19.62
C GLY A 634 2.00 4.00 -20.07
N THR A 635 1.08 4.51 -19.24
CA THR A 635 0.35 5.74 -19.53
C THR A 635 1.22 6.99 -19.42
N ILE A 636 2.12 7.04 -18.44
CA ILE A 636 3.10 8.13 -18.30
C ILE A 636 3.95 8.22 -19.56
N GLY A 637 4.53 7.09 -20.00
CA GLY A 637 5.35 7.06 -21.21
C GLY A 637 4.58 7.39 -22.49
N PHE A 638 3.33 6.93 -22.61
CA PHE A 638 2.46 7.30 -23.74
C PHE A 638 2.24 8.81 -23.82
N PHE A 639 1.91 9.49 -22.72
CA PHE A 639 1.68 10.93 -22.73
C PHE A 639 2.97 11.73 -22.96
N ALA A 640 4.09 11.28 -22.41
CA ALA A 640 5.41 11.87 -22.64
C ALA A 640 5.76 11.84 -24.15
N CYS A 641 5.66 10.68 -24.78
CA CYS A 641 5.89 10.55 -26.23
C CYS A 641 4.85 11.32 -27.06
N PHE A 642 3.57 11.26 -26.70
CA PHE A 642 2.53 11.99 -27.43
C PHE A 642 2.74 13.50 -27.40
N TRP A 643 3.19 14.05 -26.26
CA TRP A 643 3.55 15.46 -26.16
C TRP A 643 4.81 15.78 -26.97
N PHE A 644 5.87 14.98 -26.83
CA PHE A 644 7.13 15.14 -27.56
C PHE A 644 6.95 15.12 -29.08
N VAL A 645 6.28 14.09 -29.60
CA VAL A 645 6.01 13.91 -31.04
C VAL A 645 5.15 15.05 -31.58
N ARG A 646 4.10 15.47 -30.86
CA ARG A 646 3.32 16.63 -31.30
C ARG A 646 4.12 17.92 -31.32
N LYS A 647 5.03 18.11 -30.36
CA LYS A 647 5.86 19.31 -30.28
C LYS A 647 6.90 19.36 -31.40
N ILE A 648 7.61 18.27 -31.65
CA ILE A 648 8.66 18.23 -32.67
C ILE A 648 8.09 18.42 -34.08
N TYR A 649 6.99 17.74 -34.44
CA TYR A 649 6.37 17.86 -35.76
C TYR A 649 5.49 19.09 -35.93
N SER A 650 5.15 19.82 -34.85
CA SER A 650 4.51 21.13 -34.97
C SER A 650 5.50 22.25 -35.32
N ILE A 651 6.80 22.01 -35.16
CA ILE A 651 7.86 22.98 -35.47
C ILE A 651 8.38 22.78 -36.89
N VAL A 652 8.27 21.57 -37.44
CA VAL A 652 8.59 21.29 -38.84
C VAL A 652 7.59 22.04 -39.72
N LYS A 653 8.07 23.03 -40.49
CA LYS A 653 7.30 23.64 -41.57
C LYS A 653 7.23 22.63 -42.71
N VAL A 654 6.04 22.10 -42.95
CA VAL A 654 5.73 21.28 -44.12
C VAL A 654 4.64 22.06 -44.83
N ASP A 655 5.03 22.84 -45.85
CA ASP A 655 4.08 23.62 -46.66
C ASP A 655 3.43 22.72 -47.73
#